data_AF-A0AAE1D5K8-F1
#
_entry.id   AF-A0AAE1D5K8-F1
#
_cell.length_a   1.000
_cell.length_b   1.000
_cell.length_c   1.000
_cell.angle_alpha   90.00
_cell.angle_beta   90.00
_cell.angle_gamma   90.00
#
_symmetry.space_group_name_H-M   'P 1'
#
loop_
_entity.id
_entity.type
_entity.pdbx_description
1 polymer ?
#
loop_
_entity_poly.entity_id
_entity_poly.type
_entity_poly.pdbx_seq_one_letter_code
_entity_poly.pdbx_strand_id
1 'polypeptide(L)'
;MARGMETVNISKAATTTNLFYLFFHGGKAAIVPFLTLFFRLVGLTPLEAGLIIAAKTLTGLIWAPLWARCASAYSRHRFVLMLSLFMMMLTYLSLPILYTQVSRPEDCRPNNLSRNDSGVGVNGMEPWVNQLLHPEDKDKDMSQPKTTTPASTKPPTQPPIPTNISTGNFSTSENSTDILSQALLNETSVTQNLTMFSPSPPEGTTPEDEELHDVLSEVFKDFNISSSDILYDILQEKLPGKITRKQAREMYNLFLGEKKNVQKRSADGDEKQPKNQFNAEIRKFGNKVSDSLESIKSSLREDKLLLFLVILAVIVGGEIFSSPVEKVADDSWFDFLNRIDDLERYGQQRFWGSVAFVLVPITVTVAVNNTPCFLPYNIHHFLLHFYVFTICMCGALMVSCCYPVPPPTTGHSSSKICKSLSLAFCDCRGFFFSVTLLLTGMVYASYHNFLFWRIQDLGGSELVMGFCVSLSAFGEIPMLIFSNLLVKRLGHSWMVSLCLLILAVRLLGYAFIPVAWAVAPVELTHGFTHTALWFAVLSHEDFNSAGSLDRSLRTVLSSLYFGIGFAVGSIFSGFIYYVYGSNELFWGLSAVIGIWMILFSLVQRCLPKKEKIRYIKLLRNSDSDNSDEDDDDWLEMALKEH
;
A
#
# COMPACT_ATOMS: atom_id res chain seq x y z
N MET A 1 50.39 21.03 -13.41
CA MET A 1 49.56 19.99 -14.07
C MET A 1 48.32 20.64 -14.68
N ALA A 2 48.49 21.40 -15.77
CA ALA A 2 47.41 22.11 -16.47
C ALA A 2 47.31 21.59 -17.92
N ARG A 3 46.97 20.31 -18.07
CA ARG A 3 46.70 19.69 -19.38
C ARG A 3 45.40 18.91 -19.29
N GLY A 4 44.38 19.39 -20.01
CA GLY A 4 43.24 18.57 -20.42
C GLY A 4 41.92 18.76 -19.68
N MET A 5 41.62 19.93 -19.10
CA MET A 5 40.22 20.28 -18.91
C MET A 5 39.68 20.72 -20.27
N GLU A 6 39.15 19.78 -21.04
CA GLU A 6 38.07 20.11 -21.98
C GLU A 6 37.12 21.07 -21.25
N THR A 7 36.67 22.13 -21.92
CA THR A 7 35.70 23.07 -21.38
C THR A 7 34.46 22.27 -20.96
N VAL A 8 34.41 21.86 -19.70
CA VAL A 8 33.31 21.09 -19.14
C VAL A 8 32.10 21.98 -19.26
N ASN A 9 31.17 21.62 -20.15
CA ASN A 9 29.98 22.42 -20.37
C ASN A 9 29.04 22.22 -19.19
N ILE A 10 29.21 23.04 -18.15
CA ILE A 10 28.47 23.00 -16.89
C ILE A 10 26.96 23.08 -17.16
N SER A 11 26.54 23.92 -18.11
CA SER A 11 25.13 24.04 -18.51
C SER A 11 24.57 22.73 -19.06
N LYS A 12 25.32 22.04 -19.91
CA LYS A 12 24.92 20.73 -20.45
C LYS A 12 24.86 19.66 -19.37
N ALA A 13 25.85 19.63 -18.47
CA ALA A 13 25.89 18.68 -17.35
C ALA A 13 24.69 18.89 -16.40
N ALA A 14 24.44 20.13 -15.99
CA ALA A 14 23.30 20.48 -15.15
C ALA A 14 21.95 20.14 -15.81
N THR A 15 21.79 20.44 -17.10
CA THR A 15 20.57 20.10 -17.86
C THR A 15 20.35 18.60 -17.90
N THR A 16 21.42 17.83 -18.14
CA THR A 16 21.36 16.36 -18.18
C THR A 16 20.98 15.78 -16.81
N THR A 17 21.57 16.29 -15.72
CA THR A 17 21.21 15.89 -14.35
C THR A 17 19.76 16.23 -14.03
N ASN A 18 19.31 17.44 -14.36
CA ASN A 18 17.93 17.86 -14.10
C ASN A 18 16.92 17.00 -14.87
N LEU A 19 17.18 16.71 -16.15
CA LEU A 19 16.34 15.80 -16.95
C LEU A 19 16.33 14.38 -16.39
N PHE A 20 17.49 13.88 -15.95
CA PHE A 20 17.57 12.55 -15.33
C PHE A 20 16.70 12.47 -14.08
N TYR A 21 16.81 13.46 -13.18
CA TYR A 21 16.00 13.53 -11.96
C TYR A 21 14.51 13.64 -12.29
N LEU A 22 14.13 14.45 -13.28
CA LEU A 22 12.75 14.59 -13.73
C LEU A 22 12.16 13.24 -14.17
N PHE A 23 12.85 12.50 -15.05
CA PHE A 23 12.36 11.21 -15.56
C PHE A 23 12.41 10.11 -14.49
N PHE A 24 13.51 10.00 -13.76
CA PHE A 24 13.69 8.96 -12.73
C PHE A 24 12.66 9.11 -11.60
N HIS A 25 12.50 10.32 -11.07
CA HIS A 25 11.48 10.58 -10.04
C HIS A 25 10.06 10.56 -10.62
N GLY A 26 9.86 10.97 -11.87
CA GLY A 26 8.56 10.85 -12.54
C GLY A 26 8.08 9.40 -12.64
N GLY A 27 8.98 8.49 -13.02
CA GLY A 27 8.69 7.05 -12.98
C GLY A 27 8.36 6.59 -11.55
N LYS A 28 9.22 6.88 -10.57
CA LYS A 28 8.94 6.52 -9.16
C LYS A 28 7.59 7.07 -8.68
N ALA A 29 7.24 8.30 -9.02
CA ALA A 29 5.97 8.92 -8.64
C ALA A 29 4.75 8.21 -9.24
N ALA A 30 4.89 7.64 -10.44
CA ALA A 30 3.81 6.90 -11.11
C ALA A 30 3.51 5.55 -10.44
N ILE A 31 4.51 4.87 -9.84
CA ILE A 31 4.34 3.49 -9.35
C ILE A 31 4.48 3.33 -7.84
N VAL A 32 5.42 4.03 -7.19
CA VAL A 32 5.81 3.74 -5.81
C VAL A 32 4.64 3.89 -4.82
N PRO A 33 3.84 4.98 -4.87
CA PRO A 33 2.68 5.11 -3.98
C PRO A 33 1.58 4.06 -4.24
N PHE A 34 1.52 3.52 -5.46
CA PHE A 34 0.49 2.59 -5.91
C PHE A 34 0.93 1.12 -5.83
N LEU A 35 2.19 0.85 -5.49
CA LEU A 35 2.74 -0.51 -5.51
C LEU A 35 2.07 -1.43 -4.48
N THR A 36 1.78 -0.94 -3.28
CA THR A 36 1.04 -1.72 -2.28
C THR A 36 -0.42 -1.89 -2.67
N LEU A 37 -0.99 -0.92 -3.39
CA LEU A 37 -2.35 -1.02 -3.93
C LEU A 37 -2.43 -2.09 -5.02
N PHE A 38 -1.38 -2.23 -5.84
CA PHE A 38 -1.22 -3.35 -6.76
C PHE A 38 -1.21 -4.70 -6.03
N PHE A 39 -0.48 -4.81 -4.91
CA PHE A 39 -0.49 -6.04 -4.12
C PHE A 39 -1.89 -6.39 -3.62
N ARG A 40 -2.67 -5.38 -3.21
CA ARG A 40 -4.08 -5.57 -2.87
C ARG A 40 -4.91 -6.05 -4.06
N LEU A 41 -4.73 -5.44 -5.23
CA LEU A 41 -5.42 -5.82 -6.48
C LEU A 41 -5.15 -7.28 -6.87
N VAL A 42 -3.94 -7.78 -6.58
CA VAL A 42 -3.55 -9.17 -6.84
C VAL A 42 -4.11 -10.15 -5.78
N GLY A 43 -4.65 -9.64 -4.67
CA GLY A 43 -5.24 -10.44 -3.59
C GLY A 43 -4.28 -10.73 -2.42
N LEU A 44 -3.17 -10.00 -2.30
CA LEU A 44 -2.26 -10.12 -1.15
C LEU A 44 -2.87 -9.43 0.08
N THR A 45 -2.63 -10.04 1.24
CA THR A 45 -2.99 -9.46 2.54
C THR A 45 -2.09 -8.27 2.89
N PRO A 46 -2.52 -7.36 3.79
CA PRO A 46 -1.68 -6.26 4.26
C PRO A 46 -0.35 -6.74 4.87
N LEU A 47 -0.36 -7.88 5.55
CA LEU A 47 0.85 -8.48 6.14
C LEU A 47 1.84 -8.92 5.05
N GLU A 48 1.36 -9.64 4.03
CA GLU A 48 2.19 -10.07 2.90
C GLU A 48 2.76 -8.87 2.13
N ALA A 49 1.95 -7.84 1.88
CA ALA A 49 2.41 -6.59 1.28
C ALA A 49 3.50 -5.91 2.13
N GLY A 50 3.29 -5.82 3.45
CA GLY A 50 4.27 -5.29 4.40
C GLY A 50 5.59 -6.05 4.40
N LEU A 51 5.54 -7.39 4.33
CA LEU A 51 6.72 -8.26 4.23
C LEU A 51 7.48 -8.07 2.91
N ILE A 52 6.78 -7.96 1.78
CA ILE A 52 7.41 -7.71 0.47
C ILE A 52 8.15 -6.36 0.48
N ILE A 53 7.51 -5.31 0.98
CA ILE A 53 8.13 -3.98 1.07
C ILE A 53 9.30 -3.96 2.07
N ALA A 54 9.20 -4.67 3.18
CA ALA A 54 10.30 -4.82 4.12
C ALA A 54 11.50 -5.56 3.50
N ALA A 55 11.26 -6.65 2.78
CA ALA A 55 12.29 -7.39 2.08
C ALA A 55 12.95 -6.54 0.99
N LYS A 56 12.16 -5.78 0.22
CA LYS A 56 12.64 -4.79 -0.75
C LYS A 56 13.58 -3.78 -0.08
N THR A 57 13.14 -3.12 0.98
CA THR A 57 13.94 -2.07 1.65
C THR A 57 15.22 -2.59 2.30
N LEU A 58 15.19 -3.76 2.95
CA LEU A 58 16.39 -4.41 3.50
C LEU A 58 17.37 -4.83 2.40
N THR A 59 16.86 -5.33 1.28
CA THR A 59 17.67 -5.66 0.10
C THR A 59 18.39 -4.42 -0.40
N GLY A 60 17.68 -3.30 -0.57
CA GLY A 60 18.28 -2.03 -0.98
C GLY A 60 19.36 -1.53 -0.01
N LEU A 61 19.12 -1.67 1.30
CA LEU A 61 20.07 -1.29 2.36
C LEU A 61 21.40 -2.03 2.26
N ILE A 62 21.36 -3.34 1.96
CA ILE A 62 22.54 -4.21 1.86
C ILE A 62 23.24 -4.04 0.50
N TRP A 63 22.47 -4.02 -0.59
CA TRP A 63 23.03 -4.09 -1.94
C TRP A 63 23.48 -2.74 -2.50
N ALA A 64 22.85 -1.61 -2.12
CA ALA A 64 23.29 -0.28 -2.56
C ALA A 64 24.77 0.02 -2.26
N PRO A 65 25.29 -0.18 -1.02
CA PRO A 65 26.71 0.04 -0.74
C PRO A 65 27.62 -0.99 -1.42
N LEU A 66 27.18 -2.22 -1.63
CA LEU A 66 27.96 -3.26 -2.33
C LEU A 66 28.16 -2.90 -3.80
N TRP A 67 27.09 -2.47 -4.48
CA TRP A 67 27.16 -1.99 -5.86
C TRP A 67 27.98 -0.71 -5.99
N ALA A 68 27.91 0.22 -5.03
CA ALA A 68 28.76 1.41 -5.03
C ALA A 68 30.25 1.06 -4.94
N ARG A 69 30.63 0.07 -4.11
CA ARG A 69 32.01 -0.45 -4.04
C ARG A 69 32.42 -1.13 -5.35
N CYS A 70 31.54 -1.93 -5.94
CA CYS A 70 31.76 -2.58 -7.23
C CYS A 70 31.97 -1.56 -8.36
N ALA A 71 31.08 -0.57 -8.48
CA ALA A 71 31.18 0.50 -9.46
C ALA A 71 32.51 1.26 -9.39
N SER A 72 32.97 1.52 -8.15
CA SER A 72 34.25 2.17 -7.86
C SER A 72 35.45 1.28 -8.21
N ALA A 73 35.41 0.00 -7.86
CA ALA A 73 36.50 -0.96 -8.13
C ALA A 73 36.73 -1.17 -9.64
N TYR A 74 35.66 -1.25 -10.43
CA TYR A 74 35.75 -1.44 -11.88
C TYR A 74 35.84 -0.13 -12.67
N SER A 75 35.76 1.04 -12.02
CA SER A 75 35.71 2.36 -12.68
C SER A 75 34.61 2.48 -13.77
N ARG A 76 33.50 1.77 -13.57
CA ARG A 76 32.39 1.63 -14.55
C ARG A 76 31.05 2.10 -13.98
N HIS A 77 31.04 3.21 -13.25
CA HIS A 77 29.83 3.79 -12.63
C HIS A 77 28.67 4.00 -13.62
N ARG A 78 28.96 4.46 -14.83
CA ARG A 78 27.93 4.67 -15.86
C ARG A 78 27.29 3.38 -16.35
N PHE A 79 28.09 2.33 -16.52
CA PHE A 79 27.58 1.02 -16.90
C PHE A 79 26.67 0.45 -15.81
N VAL A 80 27.09 0.56 -14.54
CA VAL A 80 26.27 0.13 -13.40
C VAL A 80 24.95 0.91 -13.37
N LEU A 81 24.97 2.24 -13.52
CA LEU A 81 23.77 3.08 -13.56
C LEU A 81 22.80 2.63 -14.67
N MET A 82 23.29 2.44 -15.91
CA MET A 82 22.46 2.02 -17.05
C MET A 82 21.89 0.62 -16.86
N LEU A 83 22.73 -0.34 -16.42
CA LEU A 83 22.30 -1.72 -16.18
C LEU A 83 21.22 -1.77 -15.10
N SER A 84 21.40 -1.04 -14.02
CA SER A 84 20.44 -0.96 -12.92
C SER A 84 19.11 -0.34 -13.33
N LEU A 85 19.12 0.73 -14.14
CA LEU A 85 17.90 1.32 -14.71
C LEU A 85 17.15 0.34 -15.62
N PHE A 86 17.89 -0.35 -16.49
CA PHE A 86 17.32 -1.36 -17.38
C PHE A 86 16.69 -2.52 -16.62
N MET A 87 17.39 -3.07 -15.62
CA MET A 87 16.86 -4.14 -14.78
C MET A 87 15.65 -3.70 -13.98
N MET A 88 15.66 -2.48 -13.43
CA MET A 88 14.50 -1.92 -12.73
C MET A 88 13.28 -1.82 -13.67
N MET A 89 13.48 -1.35 -14.91
CA MET A 89 12.43 -1.31 -15.92
C MET A 89 11.85 -2.69 -16.20
N LEU A 90 12.70 -3.71 -16.38
CA LEU A 90 12.26 -5.10 -16.61
C LEU A 90 11.48 -5.67 -15.42
N THR A 91 11.94 -5.43 -14.19
CA THR A 91 11.25 -5.91 -12.98
C THR A 91 9.82 -5.38 -12.92
N TYR A 92 9.62 -4.06 -13.02
CA TYR A 92 8.27 -3.51 -12.92
C TYR A 92 7.39 -3.87 -14.13
N LEU A 93 7.97 -4.05 -15.32
CA LEU A 93 7.22 -4.53 -16.49
C LEU A 93 6.78 -6.00 -16.37
N SER A 94 7.51 -6.82 -15.61
CA SER A 94 7.13 -8.21 -15.36
C SER A 94 5.90 -8.38 -14.46
N LEU A 95 5.58 -7.38 -13.62
CA LEU A 95 4.46 -7.45 -12.67
C LEU A 95 3.08 -7.39 -13.36
N PRO A 96 2.81 -6.50 -14.34
CA PRO A 96 1.61 -6.58 -15.17
C PRO A 96 1.46 -7.91 -15.91
N ILE A 97 2.57 -8.48 -16.41
CA ILE A 97 2.55 -9.78 -17.08
C ILE A 97 2.09 -10.85 -16.10
N LEU A 98 2.67 -10.88 -14.89
CA LEU A 98 2.25 -11.79 -13.83
C LEU A 98 0.77 -11.62 -13.47
N TYR A 99 0.28 -10.38 -13.37
CA TYR A 99 -1.14 -10.08 -13.14
C TYR A 99 -2.03 -10.72 -14.22
N THR A 100 -1.70 -10.58 -15.50
CA THR A 100 -2.50 -11.18 -16.59
C THR A 100 -2.53 -12.71 -16.60
N GLN A 101 -1.56 -13.37 -15.97
CA GLN A 101 -1.49 -14.83 -15.89
C GLN A 101 -2.28 -15.39 -14.70
N VAL A 102 -2.32 -14.64 -13.59
CA VAL A 102 -2.84 -15.12 -12.30
C VAL A 102 -4.23 -14.57 -11.99
N SER A 103 -4.44 -13.29 -12.25
CA SER A 103 -5.69 -12.60 -11.92
C SER A 103 -6.61 -12.59 -13.14
N ARG A 104 -7.77 -13.25 -13.04
CA ARG A 104 -8.87 -12.96 -13.96
C ARG A 104 -9.50 -11.62 -13.56
N PRO A 105 -9.90 -10.79 -14.53
CA PRO A 105 -10.53 -9.50 -14.23
C PRO A 105 -11.74 -9.70 -13.31
N GLU A 106 -11.68 -9.18 -12.09
CA GLU A 106 -12.90 -8.97 -11.30
C GLU A 106 -13.79 -7.98 -12.06
N ASP A 107 -15.10 -8.23 -12.04
CA ASP A 107 -16.08 -7.34 -12.65
C ASP A 107 -15.91 -5.94 -12.06
N CYS A 108 -15.42 -5.03 -12.89
CA CYS A 108 -15.36 -3.63 -12.55
C CYS A 108 -16.77 -3.13 -12.29
N ARG A 109 -17.18 -3.02 -11.02
CA ARG A 109 -18.44 -2.34 -10.70
C ARG A 109 -18.31 -0.89 -11.12
N PRO A 110 -19.08 -0.43 -12.13
CA PRO A 110 -19.12 0.99 -12.43
C PRO A 110 -19.76 1.68 -11.22
N ASN A 111 -19.10 2.70 -10.69
CA ASN A 111 -19.73 3.69 -9.82
C ASN A 111 -20.69 4.56 -10.65
N ASN A 112 -21.75 3.94 -11.18
CA ASN A 112 -22.92 4.63 -11.68
C ASN A 112 -24.02 4.52 -10.62
N LEU A 113 -23.78 5.11 -9.45
CA LEU A 113 -24.89 5.68 -8.69
C LEU A 113 -25.29 6.95 -9.43
N SER A 114 -26.15 6.74 -10.43
CA SER A 114 -27.03 7.75 -10.96
C SER A 114 -27.64 8.51 -9.77
N ARG A 115 -27.25 9.77 -9.71
CA ARG A 115 -27.90 10.84 -8.98
C ARG A 115 -29.39 10.84 -9.35
N ASN A 116 -30.19 10.15 -8.54
CA ASN A 116 -31.58 10.42 -8.18
C ASN A 116 -32.13 9.16 -7.49
N ASP A 117 -31.92 9.07 -6.18
CA ASP A 117 -33.04 8.75 -5.31
C ASP A 117 -32.78 9.27 -3.90
N SER A 118 -33.82 9.91 -3.40
CA SER A 118 -33.91 10.60 -2.13
C SER A 118 -33.95 9.63 -0.95
N GLY A 119 -33.00 9.83 -0.03
CA GLY A 119 -33.18 9.67 1.42
C GLY A 119 -33.62 8.31 1.95
N VAL A 120 -32.67 7.46 2.32
CA VAL A 120 -32.80 6.52 3.44
C VAL A 120 -31.43 6.38 4.11
N GLY A 121 -31.35 6.70 5.40
CA GLY A 121 -30.16 6.47 6.22
C GLY A 121 -29.98 4.98 6.47
N VAL A 122 -28.76 4.47 6.31
CA VAL A 122 -28.43 3.07 6.54
C VAL A 122 -27.68 2.96 7.88
N ASN A 123 -28.42 2.56 8.91
CA ASN A 123 -27.87 1.73 9.97
C ASN A 123 -27.81 0.28 9.46
N GLY A 124 -26.74 -0.40 9.86
CA GLY A 124 -26.41 -1.83 9.76
C GLY A 124 -27.36 -2.88 9.17
N MET A 125 -26.69 -3.89 8.60
CA MET A 125 -27.11 -5.29 8.38
C MET A 125 -28.02 -5.58 7.16
N GLU A 126 -27.59 -6.61 6.41
CA GLU A 126 -28.23 -7.43 5.35
C GLU A 126 -29.77 -7.54 5.33
N PRO A 127 -30.46 -7.88 4.18
CA PRO A 127 -30.31 -9.19 3.50
C PRO A 127 -30.66 -9.35 1.98
N TRP A 128 -30.07 -10.37 1.34
CA TRP A 128 -30.40 -10.92 0.02
C TRP A 128 -31.35 -12.15 0.09
N VAL A 129 -32.66 -11.97 0.32
CA VAL A 129 -33.59 -13.14 0.38
C VAL A 129 -34.92 -13.00 -0.39
N ASN A 130 -35.33 -11.84 -0.91
CA ASN A 130 -36.72 -11.70 -1.41
C ASN A 130 -36.91 -11.67 -2.95
N GLN A 131 -36.12 -12.41 -3.72
CA GLN A 131 -36.32 -12.45 -5.18
C GLN A 131 -36.41 -13.85 -5.80
N LEU A 132 -37.05 -14.80 -5.10
CA LEU A 132 -37.32 -16.15 -5.62
C LEU A 132 -38.72 -16.70 -5.31
N LEU A 133 -39.74 -15.85 -5.20
CA LEU A 133 -41.13 -16.29 -5.12
C LEU A 133 -42.00 -15.41 -6.04
N HIS A 134 -42.32 -15.92 -7.22
CA HIS A 134 -43.58 -15.78 -8.00
C HIS A 134 -43.30 -16.10 -9.49
N PRO A 135 -43.73 -17.26 -10.01
CA PRO A 135 -43.86 -17.50 -11.44
C PRO A 135 -45.26 -17.10 -11.90
N GLU A 136 -45.40 -16.34 -13.00
CA GLU A 136 -46.48 -16.50 -14.00
C GLU A 136 -46.35 -15.49 -15.17
N ASP A 137 -45.87 -16.02 -16.30
CA ASP A 137 -46.49 -16.04 -17.64
C ASP A 137 -47.39 -14.89 -18.17
N LYS A 138 -46.95 -14.42 -19.36
CA LYS A 138 -47.68 -14.28 -20.66
C LYS A 138 -48.11 -12.92 -21.24
N ASP A 139 -47.56 -12.72 -22.43
CA ASP A 139 -48.15 -12.30 -23.72
C ASP A 139 -48.41 -10.81 -24.06
N LYS A 140 -47.72 -10.41 -25.16
CA LYS A 140 -48.15 -9.58 -26.31
C LYS A 140 -48.80 -8.21 -26.05
N ASP A 141 -48.17 -7.12 -26.50
CA ASP A 141 -48.40 -6.58 -27.87
C ASP A 141 -47.51 -5.38 -28.21
N MET A 142 -47.37 -5.18 -29.51
CA MET A 142 -46.51 -4.26 -30.23
C MET A 142 -47.19 -2.90 -30.46
N SER A 143 -46.53 -1.77 -30.19
CA SER A 143 -46.48 -0.52 -31.01
C SER A 143 -46.16 0.76 -30.22
N GLN A 144 -45.18 1.51 -30.74
CA GLN A 144 -44.91 2.94 -30.48
C GLN A 144 -45.94 3.81 -31.25
N PRO A 145 -46.22 5.09 -30.88
CA PRO A 145 -45.29 6.21 -31.15
C PRO A 145 -45.26 7.43 -30.18
N LYS A 146 -44.12 8.12 -30.25
CA LYS A 146 -43.73 9.53 -29.96
C LYS A 146 -44.86 10.53 -29.58
N THR A 147 -44.63 11.48 -28.66
CA THR A 147 -44.04 12.84 -28.86
C THR A 147 -44.35 13.82 -27.68
N THR A 148 -43.36 14.65 -27.28
CA THR A 148 -43.42 16.05 -26.74
C THR A 148 -44.02 16.45 -25.36
N THR A 149 -43.16 17.11 -24.57
CA THR A 149 -43.35 18.11 -23.46
C THR A 149 -44.09 19.40 -23.95
N PRO A 150 -44.43 20.45 -23.12
CA PRO A 150 -44.11 20.73 -21.70
C PRO A 150 -45.21 21.38 -20.80
N ALA A 151 -44.93 21.39 -19.49
CA ALA A 151 -45.20 22.39 -18.41
C ALA A 151 -46.50 23.22 -18.34
N SER A 152 -47.15 23.27 -17.15
CA SER A 152 -47.19 24.45 -16.26
C SER A 152 -48.34 24.44 -15.20
N THR A 153 -48.00 24.92 -14.00
CA THR A 153 -48.79 25.71 -13.00
C THR A 153 -49.82 25.09 -12.03
N LYS A 154 -49.37 25.05 -10.76
CA LYS A 154 -49.93 25.60 -9.49
C LYS A 154 -51.17 24.98 -8.76
N PRO A 155 -51.20 25.08 -7.39
CA PRO A 155 -52.13 24.44 -6.43
C PRO A 155 -53.31 25.39 -6.06
N PRO A 156 -54.23 25.20 -5.06
CA PRO A 156 -54.17 24.42 -3.79
C PRO A 156 -55.50 23.77 -3.31
N THR A 157 -55.52 23.27 -2.05
CA THR A 157 -56.53 23.52 -0.98
C THR A 157 -56.97 22.24 -0.20
N GLN A 158 -56.69 22.23 1.11
CA GLN A 158 -57.20 21.32 2.17
C GLN A 158 -58.66 21.72 2.60
N PRO A 159 -59.25 21.16 3.68
CA PRO A 159 -59.73 19.79 3.97
C PRO A 159 -61.27 19.87 4.27
N PRO A 160 -62.00 18.91 4.92
CA PRO A 160 -61.80 18.50 6.32
C PRO A 160 -62.09 17.00 6.64
N ILE A 161 -61.64 16.59 7.84
CA ILE A 161 -62.03 15.37 8.58
C ILE A 161 -63.38 15.68 9.28
N PRO A 162 -64.25 14.69 9.63
CA PRO A 162 -64.23 14.21 11.03
C PRO A 162 -64.67 12.73 11.26
N THR A 163 -63.92 12.04 12.12
CA THR A 163 -64.32 11.15 13.26
C THR A 163 -65.25 9.93 13.16
N ASN A 164 -64.77 8.87 13.86
CA ASN A 164 -65.48 7.97 14.81
C ASN A 164 -66.39 6.86 14.24
N ILE A 165 -66.64 5.69 14.84
CA ILE A 165 -66.18 4.87 16.00
C ILE A 165 -66.92 3.50 15.84
N SER A 166 -66.34 2.42 16.39
CA SER A 166 -66.97 1.17 16.91
C SER A 166 -67.64 0.09 16.03
N THR A 167 -67.04 -1.11 16.10
CA THR A 167 -67.59 -2.44 16.48
C THR A 167 -68.95 -2.94 15.96
N GLY A 168 -68.95 -4.19 15.48
CA GLY A 168 -70.14 -5.05 15.43
C GLY A 168 -69.86 -6.44 14.85
N ASN A 169 -69.77 -7.45 15.73
CA ASN A 169 -69.95 -8.87 15.40
C ASN A 169 -71.43 -9.13 15.05
N PHE A 170 -71.74 -9.99 14.08
CA PHE A 170 -72.54 -11.21 14.28
C PHE A 170 -72.69 -12.04 12.99
N SER A 171 -72.67 -13.34 13.21
CA SER A 171 -72.83 -14.52 12.35
C SER A 171 -74.25 -14.78 11.83
N THR A 172 -74.38 -15.57 10.75
CA THR A 172 -75.22 -16.80 10.62
C THR A 172 -75.17 -17.30 9.16
N SER A 173 -74.66 -18.52 8.90
CA SER A 173 -75.40 -19.81 8.71
C SER A 173 -75.95 -19.95 7.27
N GLU A 174 -75.94 -21.08 6.56
CA GLU A 174 -75.58 -22.48 6.84
C GLU A 174 -75.58 -23.29 5.51
N ASN A 175 -74.78 -24.36 5.51
CA ASN A 175 -75.01 -25.71 4.96
C ASN A 175 -75.34 -25.91 3.47
N SER A 176 -74.57 -26.76 2.78
CA SER A 176 -74.73 -28.24 2.84
C SER A 176 -73.78 -28.97 1.86
N THR A 177 -72.99 -29.91 2.40
CA THR A 177 -72.70 -31.29 1.89
C THR A 177 -72.12 -31.48 0.48
N ASP A 178 -71.24 -32.42 0.17
CA ASP A 178 -70.48 -33.47 0.86
C ASP A 178 -69.56 -34.09 -0.23
N ILE A 179 -68.52 -34.81 0.19
CA ILE A 179 -67.64 -35.67 -0.63
C ILE A 179 -66.51 -34.95 -1.40
N LEU A 180 -65.41 -34.66 -0.70
CA LEU A 180 -64.04 -34.99 -1.17
C LEU A 180 -63.02 -34.96 -0.01
N SER A 181 -63.46 -35.42 1.17
CA SER A 181 -62.62 -35.67 2.34
C SER A 181 -61.96 -37.04 2.22
N GLN A 182 -60.96 -37.21 1.33
CA GLN A 182 -60.08 -38.40 1.38
C GLN A 182 -58.72 -38.29 0.67
N ALA A 183 -58.20 -37.10 0.36
CA ALA A 183 -56.89 -36.96 -0.30
C ALA A 183 -55.88 -36.04 0.42
N LEU A 184 -56.14 -35.65 1.68
CA LEU A 184 -55.31 -34.67 2.43
C LEU A 184 -54.41 -35.29 3.52
N LEU A 185 -53.92 -36.51 3.32
CA LEU A 185 -52.92 -37.12 4.19
C LEU A 185 -51.86 -37.84 3.34
N ASN A 186 -50.97 -37.11 2.63
CA ASN A 186 -49.73 -37.71 2.14
C ASN A 186 -48.61 -36.77 1.62
N GLU A 187 -48.48 -35.52 2.10
CA GLU A 187 -47.34 -34.66 1.71
C GLU A 187 -46.64 -33.98 2.91
N THR A 188 -46.39 -34.73 4.00
CA THR A 188 -45.66 -34.21 5.17
C THR A 188 -44.53 -35.11 5.67
N SER A 189 -43.90 -35.91 4.81
CA SER A 189 -42.88 -36.90 5.24
C SER A 189 -41.54 -36.87 4.50
N VAL A 190 -41.21 -35.82 3.73
CA VAL A 190 -39.91 -35.74 3.01
C VAL A 190 -39.03 -34.55 3.44
N THR A 191 -39.55 -33.54 4.15
CA THR A 191 -38.80 -32.32 4.49
C THR A 191 -38.26 -32.22 5.93
N GLN A 192 -38.43 -33.25 6.78
CA GLN A 192 -37.97 -33.22 8.18
C GLN A 192 -36.69 -34.01 8.50
N ASN A 193 -36.06 -34.72 7.53
CA ASN A 193 -34.86 -35.53 7.78
C ASN A 193 -33.54 -34.97 7.22
N LEU A 194 -33.52 -33.74 6.70
CA LEU A 194 -32.31 -33.09 6.16
C LEU A 194 -31.67 -32.06 7.10
N THR A 195 -32.23 -31.83 8.29
CA THR A 195 -31.69 -30.86 9.27
C THR A 195 -30.69 -31.45 10.27
N MET A 196 -30.27 -32.72 10.13
CA MET A 196 -29.36 -33.38 11.08
C MET A 196 -27.89 -33.51 10.60
N PHE A 197 -27.51 -32.82 9.53
CA PHE A 197 -26.11 -32.72 9.09
C PHE A 197 -25.71 -31.26 8.84
N SER A 198 -25.66 -30.49 9.92
CA SER A 198 -24.79 -29.32 9.97
C SER A 198 -23.61 -29.69 10.86
N PRO A 199 -22.39 -29.88 10.32
CA PRO A 199 -21.22 -29.91 11.16
C PRO A 199 -21.06 -28.51 11.73
N SER A 200 -21.16 -28.37 13.05
CA SER A 200 -20.78 -27.14 13.73
C SER A 200 -19.37 -26.74 13.31
N PRO A 201 -19.11 -25.46 12.97
CA PRO A 201 -17.78 -25.02 12.59
C PRO A 201 -16.80 -25.29 13.75
N PRO A 202 -15.57 -25.78 13.48
CA PRO A 202 -14.58 -25.95 14.54
C PRO A 202 -14.22 -24.59 15.13
N GLU A 203 -14.17 -24.47 16.46
CA GLU A 203 -13.74 -23.25 17.15
C GLU A 203 -12.33 -22.84 16.66
N GLY A 204 -12.25 -21.71 15.94
CA GLY A 204 -11.01 -21.16 15.40
C GLY A 204 -10.98 -20.94 13.88
N THR A 205 -12.13 -20.95 13.19
CA THR A 205 -12.23 -20.72 11.74
C THR A 205 -11.82 -19.31 11.32
N THR A 206 -11.01 -19.23 10.25
CA THR A 206 -10.65 -17.96 9.60
C THR A 206 -11.81 -17.47 8.73
N PRO A 207 -11.91 -16.17 8.38
CA PRO A 207 -13.01 -15.65 7.56
C PRO A 207 -13.18 -16.38 6.20
N GLU A 208 -12.06 -16.84 5.63
CA GLU A 208 -12.05 -17.63 4.38
C GLU A 208 -12.69 -19.03 4.53
N ASP A 209 -12.69 -19.59 5.75
CA ASP A 209 -13.25 -20.92 6.04
C ASP A 209 -14.78 -20.90 6.12
N GLU A 210 -15.33 -19.80 6.63
CA GLU A 210 -16.77 -19.57 6.75
C GLU A 210 -17.38 -19.31 5.36
N GLU A 211 -16.72 -18.48 4.54
CA GLU A 211 -17.14 -18.17 3.17
C GLU A 211 -17.17 -19.42 2.26
N LEU A 212 -16.14 -20.27 2.31
CA LEU A 212 -16.08 -21.50 1.51
C LEU A 212 -17.13 -22.53 1.96
N HIS A 213 -17.35 -22.67 3.27
CA HIS A 213 -18.37 -23.56 3.80
C HIS A 213 -19.78 -23.11 3.45
N ASP A 214 -20.06 -21.80 3.52
CA ASP A 214 -21.37 -21.23 3.18
C ASP A 214 -21.66 -21.34 1.68
N VAL A 215 -20.70 -21.01 0.82
CA VAL A 215 -20.83 -21.18 -0.63
C VAL A 215 -21.12 -22.64 -0.99
N LEU A 216 -20.40 -23.59 -0.40
CA LEU A 216 -20.61 -25.00 -0.68
C LEU A 216 -21.93 -25.51 -0.08
N SER A 217 -22.30 -25.09 1.12
CA SER A 217 -23.59 -25.37 1.76
C SER A 217 -24.76 -24.90 0.90
N GLU A 218 -24.65 -23.70 0.31
CA GLU A 218 -25.64 -23.14 -0.61
C GLU A 218 -25.70 -23.92 -1.93
N VAL A 219 -24.55 -24.26 -2.53
CA VAL A 219 -24.49 -25.08 -3.75
C VAL A 219 -25.06 -26.49 -3.54
N PHE A 220 -24.86 -27.08 -2.36
CA PHE A 220 -25.38 -28.41 -2.03
C PHE A 220 -26.85 -28.41 -1.58
N LYS A 221 -27.48 -27.25 -1.33
CA LYS A 221 -28.93 -27.16 -1.09
C LYS A 221 -29.74 -27.42 -2.37
N ASP A 222 -29.19 -27.08 -3.54
CA ASP A 222 -29.85 -27.27 -4.83
C ASP A 222 -29.66 -28.70 -5.34
N PHE A 223 -30.59 -29.60 -4.99
CA PHE A 223 -30.54 -31.02 -5.37
C PHE A 223 -30.66 -31.31 -6.89
N ASN A 224 -30.67 -30.28 -7.73
CA ASN A 224 -31.02 -30.33 -9.15
C ASN A 224 -29.83 -30.16 -10.12
N ILE A 225 -28.62 -30.49 -9.69
CA ILE A 225 -27.43 -30.43 -10.55
C ILE A 225 -27.41 -31.62 -11.51
N SER A 226 -27.44 -31.34 -12.82
CA SER A 226 -27.58 -32.36 -13.87
C SER A 226 -26.25 -32.82 -14.53
N SER A 227 -25.16 -32.06 -14.35
CA SER A 227 -23.83 -32.38 -14.90
C SER A 227 -22.69 -31.87 -14.00
N SER A 228 -21.53 -32.54 -14.05
CA SER A 228 -20.30 -32.06 -13.41
C SER A 228 -19.84 -30.73 -13.97
N ASP A 229 -20.18 -30.44 -15.21
CA ASP A 229 -19.79 -29.20 -15.88
C ASP A 229 -20.64 -28.03 -15.36
N ILE A 230 -21.91 -28.26 -15.02
CA ILE A 230 -22.78 -27.27 -14.36
C ILE A 230 -22.32 -27.03 -12.92
N LEU A 231 -21.95 -28.09 -12.18
CA LEU A 231 -21.36 -27.93 -10.86
C LEU A 231 -20.05 -27.15 -10.93
N TYR A 232 -19.21 -27.44 -11.92
CA TYR A 232 -17.97 -26.73 -12.16
C TYR A 232 -18.23 -25.26 -12.51
N ASP A 233 -19.21 -24.96 -13.36
CA ASP A 233 -19.55 -23.59 -13.75
C ASP A 233 -20.13 -22.80 -12.56
N ILE A 234 -21.00 -23.39 -11.74
CA ILE A 234 -21.54 -22.77 -10.50
C ILE A 234 -20.42 -22.55 -9.47
N LEU A 235 -19.58 -23.55 -9.26
CA LEU A 235 -18.42 -23.43 -8.37
C LEU A 235 -17.41 -22.43 -8.91
N GLN A 236 -17.28 -22.30 -10.23
CA GLN A 236 -16.39 -21.33 -10.86
C GLN A 236 -16.98 -19.92 -10.88
N GLU A 237 -18.30 -19.79 -10.84
CA GLU A 237 -19.01 -18.53 -10.65
C GLU A 237 -18.84 -18.03 -9.21
N LYS A 238 -19.00 -18.90 -8.22
CA LYS A 238 -18.85 -18.53 -6.80
C LYS A 238 -17.40 -18.56 -6.28
N LEU A 239 -16.51 -19.35 -6.87
CA LEU A 239 -15.09 -19.49 -6.51
C LEU A 239 -14.22 -19.44 -7.79
N PRO A 240 -14.10 -18.26 -8.45
CA PRO A 240 -13.46 -18.13 -9.75
C PRO A 240 -11.98 -18.51 -9.72
N GLY A 241 -11.62 -19.47 -10.59
CA GLY A 241 -10.24 -19.94 -10.75
C GLY A 241 -9.71 -20.82 -9.62
N LYS A 242 -10.51 -21.03 -8.57
CA LYS A 242 -10.11 -21.71 -7.34
C LYS A 242 -10.31 -23.23 -7.36
N ILE A 243 -11.12 -23.73 -8.30
CA ILE A 243 -11.52 -25.14 -8.39
C ILE A 243 -11.20 -25.67 -9.79
N THR A 244 -10.53 -26.82 -9.86
CA THR A 244 -10.23 -27.50 -11.13
C THR A 244 -11.42 -28.34 -11.61
N ARG A 245 -11.54 -28.55 -12.93
CA ARG A 245 -12.54 -29.45 -13.52
C ARG A 245 -12.49 -30.86 -12.93
N LYS A 246 -11.29 -31.32 -12.52
CA LYS A 246 -11.11 -32.63 -11.91
C LYS A 246 -11.71 -32.68 -10.51
N GLN A 247 -11.45 -31.68 -9.66
CA GLN A 247 -12.03 -31.56 -8.32
C GLN A 247 -13.55 -31.40 -8.36
N ALA A 248 -14.08 -30.56 -9.27
CA ALA A 248 -15.52 -30.42 -9.46
C ALA A 248 -16.17 -31.74 -9.92
N ARG A 249 -15.49 -32.51 -10.80
CA ARG A 249 -15.98 -33.82 -11.24
C ARG A 249 -15.93 -34.88 -10.14
N GLU A 250 -14.94 -34.84 -9.26
CA GLU A 250 -14.90 -35.68 -8.07
C GLU A 250 -16.04 -35.34 -7.11
N MET A 251 -16.26 -34.07 -6.78
CA MET A 251 -17.41 -33.62 -5.96
C MET A 251 -18.76 -34.01 -6.59
N TYR A 252 -18.90 -33.85 -7.91
CA TYR A 252 -20.11 -34.26 -8.63
C TYR A 252 -20.34 -35.78 -8.57
N ASN A 253 -19.29 -36.59 -8.70
CA ASN A 253 -19.40 -38.05 -8.61
C ASN A 253 -19.77 -38.51 -7.20
N LEU A 254 -19.31 -37.79 -6.16
CA LEU A 254 -19.75 -38.01 -4.78
C LEU A 254 -21.25 -37.71 -4.62
N PHE A 255 -21.68 -36.57 -5.17
CA PHE A 255 -23.07 -36.14 -5.16
C PHE A 255 -24.00 -37.13 -5.90
N LEU A 256 -23.59 -37.60 -7.08
CA LEU A 256 -24.32 -38.63 -7.84
C LEU A 256 -24.39 -39.98 -7.11
N GLY A 257 -23.33 -40.36 -6.41
CA GLY A 257 -23.30 -41.57 -5.60
C GLY A 257 -24.37 -41.53 -4.50
N GLU A 258 -24.51 -40.39 -3.84
CA GLU A 258 -25.51 -40.19 -2.79
C GLU A 258 -26.94 -40.11 -3.34
N LYS A 259 -27.16 -39.39 -4.46
CA LYS A 259 -28.45 -39.33 -5.15
C LYS A 259 -28.98 -40.72 -5.53
N LYS A 260 -28.09 -41.61 -5.99
CA LYS A 260 -28.42 -43.02 -6.29
C LYS A 260 -28.75 -43.84 -5.05
N ASN A 261 -28.03 -43.64 -3.94
CA ASN A 261 -28.30 -44.34 -2.68
C ASN A 261 -29.67 -43.94 -2.09
N VAL A 262 -30.00 -42.64 -2.14
CA VAL A 262 -31.30 -42.10 -1.70
C VAL A 262 -32.44 -42.62 -2.58
N GLN A 263 -32.28 -42.62 -3.91
CA GLN A 263 -33.28 -43.17 -4.84
C GLN A 263 -33.48 -44.67 -4.66
N LYS A 264 -32.40 -45.43 -4.39
CA LYS A 264 -32.48 -46.87 -4.14
C LYS A 264 -33.26 -47.18 -2.85
N ARG A 265 -33.08 -46.39 -1.79
CA ARG A 265 -33.86 -46.48 -0.55
C ARG A 265 -35.33 -46.11 -0.71
N SER A 266 -35.67 -45.24 -1.66
CA SER A 266 -37.06 -44.91 -1.95
C SER A 266 -37.78 -45.98 -2.79
N ALA A 267 -37.03 -46.87 -3.44
CA ALA A 267 -37.55 -47.96 -4.28
C ALA A 267 -37.65 -49.31 -3.55
N ASP A 268 -36.74 -49.59 -2.62
CA ASP A 268 -36.89 -50.67 -1.63
C ASP A 268 -37.77 -50.16 -0.49
N GLY A 269 -39.07 -50.46 -0.48
CA GLY A 269 -40.01 -50.09 0.59
C GLY A 269 -39.77 -50.81 1.92
N ASP A 270 -38.55 -50.77 2.46
CA ASP A 270 -38.13 -51.61 3.58
C ASP A 270 -37.94 -50.78 4.87
N GLU A 271 -38.96 -50.81 5.72
CA GLU A 271 -39.05 -50.13 7.02
C GLU A 271 -38.12 -50.74 8.11
N LYS A 272 -37.02 -51.42 7.71
CA LYS A 272 -36.11 -52.14 8.62
C LYS A 272 -34.63 -52.06 8.28
N GLN A 273 -34.15 -51.06 7.52
CA GLN A 273 -32.72 -50.72 7.64
C GLN A 273 -32.47 -50.05 8.99
N PRO A 274 -31.50 -50.51 9.81
CA PRO A 274 -31.26 -49.91 11.10
C PRO A 274 -30.88 -48.44 10.88
N LYS A 275 -31.53 -47.49 11.58
CA LYS A 275 -31.19 -46.05 11.56
C LYS A 275 -29.67 -45.80 11.66
N ASN A 276 -28.94 -46.71 12.30
CA ASN A 276 -27.48 -46.71 12.39
C ASN A 276 -26.75 -46.83 11.04
N GLN A 277 -27.28 -47.58 10.06
CA GLN A 277 -26.68 -47.75 8.73
C GLN A 277 -26.91 -46.53 7.84
N PHE A 278 -28.11 -45.93 7.90
CA PHE A 278 -28.40 -44.65 7.26
C PHE A 278 -27.51 -43.54 7.82
N ASN A 279 -27.44 -43.42 9.15
CA ASN A 279 -26.57 -42.45 9.82
C ASN A 279 -25.08 -42.71 9.52
N ALA A 280 -24.65 -43.97 9.38
CA ALA A 280 -23.28 -44.31 9.01
C ALA A 280 -22.93 -43.91 7.56
N GLU A 281 -23.87 -44.05 6.62
CA GLU A 281 -23.68 -43.63 5.23
C GLU A 281 -23.64 -42.10 5.09
N ILE A 282 -24.54 -41.37 5.76
CA ILE A 282 -24.47 -39.90 5.73
C ILE A 282 -23.20 -39.40 6.43
N ARG A 283 -22.77 -40.04 7.53
CA ARG A 283 -21.49 -39.71 8.17
C ARG A 283 -20.30 -39.99 7.23
N LYS A 284 -20.35 -41.06 6.44
CA LYS A 284 -19.35 -41.40 5.44
C LYS A 284 -19.33 -40.39 4.27
N PHE A 285 -20.51 -39.93 3.83
CA PHE A 285 -20.64 -38.87 2.84
C PHE A 285 -20.09 -37.54 3.37
N GLY A 286 -20.50 -37.14 4.57
CA GLY A 286 -20.02 -35.93 5.23
C GLY A 286 -18.50 -35.90 5.40
N ASN A 287 -17.90 -37.01 5.85
CA ASN A 287 -16.43 -37.12 5.94
C ASN A 287 -15.77 -36.98 4.55
N LYS A 288 -16.34 -37.57 3.49
CA LYS A 288 -15.76 -37.54 2.14
C LYS A 288 -15.87 -36.16 1.47
N VAL A 289 -16.94 -35.43 1.77
CA VAL A 289 -17.09 -34.01 1.39
C VAL A 289 -16.07 -33.16 2.15
N SER A 290 -15.91 -33.39 3.46
CA SER A 290 -14.91 -32.72 4.29
C SER A 290 -13.49 -32.94 3.74
N ASP A 291 -13.12 -34.18 3.41
CA ASP A 291 -11.80 -34.51 2.83
C ASP A 291 -11.56 -33.78 1.48
N SER A 292 -12.60 -33.67 0.65
CA SER A 292 -12.53 -32.99 -0.65
C SER A 292 -12.38 -31.46 -0.46
N LEU A 293 -13.09 -30.91 0.51
CA LEU A 293 -13.04 -29.49 0.88
C LEU A 293 -11.66 -29.13 1.45
N GLU A 294 -11.09 -30.01 2.27
CA GLU A 294 -9.74 -29.88 2.82
C GLU A 294 -8.67 -29.96 1.72
N SER A 295 -8.85 -30.83 0.72
CA SER A 295 -7.97 -30.90 -0.45
C SER A 295 -8.06 -29.67 -1.37
N ILE A 296 -9.24 -29.08 -1.54
CA ILE A 296 -9.41 -27.83 -2.30
C ILE A 296 -8.78 -26.67 -1.54
N LYS A 297 -9.01 -26.61 -0.22
CA LYS A 297 -8.39 -25.61 0.67
C LYS A 297 -6.86 -25.70 0.65
N SER A 298 -6.29 -26.91 0.64
CA SER A 298 -4.83 -27.08 0.57
C SER A 298 -4.28 -26.61 -0.78
N SER A 299 -4.93 -26.97 -1.90
CA SER A 299 -4.56 -26.53 -3.25
C SER A 299 -4.60 -25.01 -3.38
N LEU A 300 -5.64 -24.36 -2.83
CA LEU A 300 -5.79 -22.91 -2.88
C LEU A 300 -4.73 -22.17 -2.07
N ARG A 301 -4.40 -22.72 -0.91
CA ARG A 301 -3.34 -22.19 -0.04
C ARG A 301 -1.98 -22.29 -0.71
N GLU A 302 -1.72 -23.38 -1.43
CA GLU A 302 -0.49 -23.56 -2.22
C GLU A 302 -0.38 -22.51 -3.34
N ASP A 303 -1.45 -22.26 -4.10
CA ASP A 303 -1.45 -21.29 -5.19
C ASP A 303 -1.23 -19.84 -4.69
N LYS A 304 -1.90 -19.44 -3.60
CA LYS A 304 -1.73 -18.10 -2.99
C LYS A 304 -0.32 -17.91 -2.43
N LEU A 305 0.23 -18.94 -1.78
CA LEU A 305 1.59 -18.92 -1.25
C LEU A 305 2.62 -18.84 -2.39
N LEU A 306 2.42 -19.60 -3.47
CA LEU A 306 3.27 -19.54 -4.66
C LEU A 306 3.27 -18.14 -5.27
N LEU A 307 2.10 -17.50 -5.41
CA LEU A 307 1.97 -16.14 -5.91
C LEU A 307 2.76 -15.13 -5.05
N PHE A 308 2.58 -15.19 -3.73
CA PHE A 308 3.33 -14.37 -2.79
C PHE A 308 4.85 -14.57 -2.96
N LEU A 309 5.33 -15.81 -3.03
CA LEU A 309 6.75 -16.12 -3.19
C LEU A 309 7.31 -15.64 -4.54
N VAL A 310 6.54 -15.76 -5.63
CA VAL A 310 6.95 -15.27 -6.96
C VAL A 310 7.08 -13.75 -6.94
N ILE A 311 6.10 -13.01 -6.40
CA ILE A 311 6.15 -11.55 -6.31
C ILE A 311 7.30 -11.12 -5.41
N LEU A 312 7.48 -11.77 -4.26
CA LEU A 312 8.62 -11.53 -3.37
C LEU A 312 9.95 -11.71 -4.10
N ALA A 313 10.11 -12.81 -4.84
CA ALA A 313 11.34 -13.10 -5.59
C ALA A 313 11.59 -12.08 -6.71
N VAL A 314 10.56 -11.67 -7.45
CA VAL A 314 10.66 -10.65 -8.51
C VAL A 314 11.05 -9.29 -7.91
N ILE A 315 10.40 -8.86 -6.83
CA ILE A 315 10.67 -7.57 -6.18
C ILE A 315 12.07 -7.56 -5.55
N VAL A 316 12.43 -8.59 -4.80
CA VAL A 316 13.77 -8.71 -4.19
C VAL A 316 14.85 -8.78 -5.26
N GLY A 317 14.67 -9.64 -6.26
CA GLY A 317 15.60 -9.77 -7.38
C GLY A 317 15.79 -8.46 -8.14
N GLY A 318 14.70 -7.75 -8.43
CA GLY A 318 14.76 -6.43 -9.06
C GLY A 318 15.43 -5.37 -8.21
N GLU A 319 15.15 -5.36 -6.90
CA GLU A 319 15.72 -4.40 -5.97
C GLU A 319 17.23 -4.58 -5.79
N ILE A 320 17.75 -5.81 -5.84
CA ILE A 320 19.20 -6.07 -5.88
C ILE A 320 19.84 -5.25 -6.99
N PHE A 321 19.27 -5.26 -8.19
CA PHE A 321 19.82 -4.53 -9.33
C PHE A 321 19.47 -3.04 -9.34
N SER A 322 18.31 -2.62 -8.83
CA SER A 322 17.87 -1.22 -8.86
C SER A 322 18.40 -0.36 -7.71
N SER A 323 18.78 -0.97 -6.58
CA SER A 323 19.26 -0.29 -5.37
C SER A 323 20.38 0.75 -5.57
N PRO A 324 21.38 0.58 -6.48
CA PRO A 324 22.42 1.59 -6.63
C PRO A 324 22.02 2.83 -7.45
N VAL A 325 20.90 2.82 -8.19
CA VAL A 325 20.60 3.89 -9.17
C VAL A 325 20.63 5.28 -8.53
N GLU A 326 19.84 5.46 -7.47
CA GLU A 326 19.69 6.76 -6.80
C GLU A 326 21.00 7.22 -6.16
N LYS A 327 21.67 6.30 -5.45
CA LYS A 327 22.94 6.58 -4.78
C LYS A 327 24.06 6.91 -5.77
N VAL A 328 24.23 6.10 -6.82
CA VAL A 328 25.27 6.30 -7.84
C VAL A 328 25.02 7.59 -8.60
N ALA A 329 23.77 7.93 -8.91
CA ALA A 329 23.44 9.18 -9.59
C ALA A 329 23.76 10.40 -8.71
N ASP A 330 23.38 10.39 -7.43
CA ASP A 330 23.67 11.48 -6.48
C ASP A 330 25.17 11.61 -6.20
N ASP A 331 25.85 10.49 -5.94
CA ASP A 331 27.30 10.43 -5.70
C ASP A 331 28.07 10.95 -6.91
N SER A 332 27.68 10.56 -8.13
CA SER A 332 28.35 11.02 -9.37
C SER A 332 28.14 12.51 -9.60
N TRP A 333 26.96 13.04 -9.30
CA TRP A 333 26.67 14.47 -9.43
C TRP A 333 27.42 15.29 -8.38
N PHE A 334 27.45 14.83 -7.13
CA PHE A 334 28.21 15.45 -6.07
C PHE A 334 29.71 15.48 -6.41
N ASP A 335 30.30 14.34 -6.79
CA ASP A 335 31.71 14.26 -7.12
C ASP A 335 32.06 15.11 -8.35
N PHE A 336 31.13 15.28 -9.29
CA PHE A 336 31.28 16.17 -10.44
C PHE A 336 31.33 17.64 -9.98
N LEU A 337 30.36 18.08 -9.16
CA LEU A 337 30.30 19.44 -8.62
C LEU A 337 31.51 19.77 -7.73
N ASN A 338 31.93 18.82 -6.90
CA ASN A 338 33.10 18.96 -6.04
C ASN A 338 34.41 19.13 -6.84
N ARG A 339 34.53 18.51 -8.03
CA ARG A 339 35.70 18.67 -8.90
C ARG A 339 35.75 20.03 -9.60
N ILE A 340 34.60 20.66 -9.84
CA ILE A 340 34.49 21.98 -10.47
C ILE A 340 34.34 23.12 -9.45
N ASP A 341 34.43 22.80 -8.15
CA ASP A 341 34.28 23.74 -7.02
C ASP A 341 32.94 24.53 -7.04
N ASP A 342 31.85 23.88 -7.49
CA ASP A 342 30.50 24.47 -7.59
C ASP A 342 29.48 23.65 -6.77
N LEU A 343 29.82 23.39 -5.50
CA LEU A 343 29.00 22.61 -4.56
C LEU A 343 27.69 23.30 -4.18
N GLU A 344 27.54 24.61 -4.39
CA GLU A 344 26.31 25.36 -4.09
C GLU A 344 25.11 24.90 -4.94
N ARG A 345 25.37 24.31 -6.11
CA ARG A 345 24.34 23.70 -6.96
C ARG A 345 23.84 22.36 -6.44
N TYR A 346 24.55 21.73 -5.50
CA TYR A 346 24.14 20.45 -4.95
C TYR A 346 22.83 20.61 -4.18
N GLY A 347 21.86 19.76 -4.50
CA GLY A 347 20.51 19.80 -3.94
C GLY A 347 19.51 20.54 -4.84
N GLN A 348 19.95 21.42 -5.74
CA GLN A 348 19.05 22.07 -6.71
C GLN A 348 18.40 21.06 -7.65
N GLN A 349 19.07 19.94 -7.94
CA GLN A 349 18.50 18.85 -8.74
C GLN A 349 17.26 18.19 -8.09
N ARG A 350 17.12 18.26 -6.76
CA ARG A 350 15.96 17.71 -6.03
C ARG A 350 14.66 18.42 -6.38
N PHE A 351 14.73 19.71 -6.71
CA PHE A 351 13.58 20.49 -7.15
C PHE A 351 12.89 19.83 -8.36
N TRP A 352 13.67 19.40 -9.35
CA TRP A 352 13.13 18.71 -10.54
C TRP A 352 12.52 17.35 -10.21
N GLY A 353 13.02 16.67 -9.18
CA GLY A 353 12.39 15.48 -8.63
C GLY A 353 11.01 15.79 -8.04
N SER A 354 10.88 16.83 -7.20
CA SER A 354 9.59 17.25 -6.63
C SER A 354 8.60 17.70 -7.71
N VAL A 355 9.05 18.41 -8.75
CA VAL A 355 8.20 18.79 -9.89
C VAL A 355 7.60 17.56 -10.57
N ALA A 356 8.40 16.50 -10.77
CA ALA A 356 7.90 15.24 -11.34
C ALA A 356 6.83 14.59 -10.45
N PHE A 357 7.01 14.61 -9.12
CA PHE A 357 6.03 14.11 -8.15
C PHE A 357 4.74 14.94 -8.07
N VAL A 358 4.76 16.21 -8.49
CA VAL A 358 3.54 17.04 -8.61
C VAL A 358 2.78 16.74 -9.90
N LEU A 359 3.48 16.55 -11.03
CA LEU A 359 2.83 16.48 -12.34
C LEU A 359 2.42 15.06 -12.73
N VAL A 360 3.30 14.07 -12.51
CA VAL A 360 3.08 12.71 -13.03
C VAL A 360 1.90 12.01 -12.34
N PRO A 361 1.78 11.97 -11.00
CA PRO A 361 0.70 11.24 -10.33
C PRO A 361 -0.70 11.71 -10.73
N ILE A 362 -0.94 13.04 -10.79
CA ILE A 362 -2.22 13.58 -11.29
C ILE A 362 -2.43 13.17 -12.75
N THR A 363 -1.42 13.30 -13.60
CA THR A 363 -1.56 12.98 -15.02
C THR A 363 -1.95 11.51 -15.24
N VAL A 364 -1.29 10.58 -14.54
CA VAL A 364 -1.58 9.16 -14.69
C VAL A 364 -2.94 8.80 -14.09
N THR A 365 -3.27 9.29 -12.91
CA THR A 365 -4.58 8.99 -12.28
C THR A 365 -5.75 9.61 -13.04
N VAL A 366 -5.57 10.79 -13.66
CA VAL A 366 -6.55 11.36 -14.59
C VAL A 366 -6.72 10.49 -15.83
N ALA A 367 -5.63 9.95 -16.37
CA ALA A 367 -5.73 9.00 -17.48
C ALA A 367 -6.51 7.75 -17.05
N VAL A 368 -6.17 7.14 -15.91
CA VAL A 368 -6.80 5.90 -15.41
C VAL A 368 -8.29 6.08 -15.13
N ASN A 369 -8.70 7.23 -14.59
CA ASN A 369 -10.10 7.51 -14.27
C ASN A 369 -10.96 7.80 -15.51
N ASN A 370 -10.35 8.29 -16.60
CA ASN A 370 -11.07 8.55 -17.85
C ASN A 370 -11.05 7.37 -18.83
N THR A 371 -10.22 6.36 -18.58
CA THR A 371 -10.22 5.12 -19.36
C THR A 371 -11.29 4.15 -18.85
N PRO A 372 -11.94 3.37 -19.75
CA PRO A 372 -12.79 2.27 -19.33
C PRO A 372 -11.97 1.27 -18.50
N CYS A 373 -12.63 0.51 -17.64
CA CYS A 373 -11.94 -0.38 -16.72
C CYS A 373 -11.04 -1.41 -17.43
N PHE A 374 -11.45 -1.84 -18.62
CA PHE A 374 -10.62 -2.61 -19.54
C PHE A 374 -10.29 -1.78 -20.78
N LEU A 375 -9.00 -1.61 -21.02
CA LEU A 375 -8.47 -1.12 -22.29
C LEU A 375 -8.62 -2.20 -23.37
N PRO A 376 -8.49 -1.84 -24.67
CA PRO A 376 -8.35 -2.83 -25.73
C PRO A 376 -7.29 -3.88 -25.34
N TYR A 377 -7.55 -5.16 -25.62
CA TYR A 377 -6.73 -6.31 -25.20
C TYR A 377 -6.87 -6.78 -23.74
N ASN A 378 -7.98 -6.49 -23.04
CA ASN A 378 -8.26 -6.96 -21.67
C ASN A 378 -7.22 -6.51 -20.62
N ILE A 379 -6.65 -5.33 -20.80
CA ILE A 379 -5.69 -4.75 -19.86
C ILE A 379 -6.46 -3.92 -18.82
N HIS A 380 -6.32 -4.26 -17.54
CA HIS A 380 -6.93 -3.51 -16.44
C HIS A 380 -6.36 -2.09 -16.39
N HIS A 381 -7.22 -1.08 -16.27
CA HIS A 381 -6.86 0.35 -16.32
C HIS A 381 -5.77 0.76 -15.30
N PHE A 382 -5.76 0.15 -14.11
CA PHE A 382 -4.71 0.34 -13.09
C PHE A 382 -3.28 0.06 -13.61
N LEU A 383 -3.12 -0.84 -14.60
CA LEU A 383 -1.81 -1.20 -15.16
C LEU A 383 -1.13 -0.04 -15.91
N LEU A 384 -1.86 1.04 -16.23
CA LEU A 384 -1.29 2.27 -16.80
C LEU A 384 -0.18 2.87 -15.93
N HIS A 385 -0.23 2.72 -14.60
CA HIS A 385 0.85 3.13 -13.70
C HIS A 385 2.20 2.49 -14.07
N PHE A 386 2.20 1.20 -14.40
CA PHE A 386 3.40 0.48 -14.81
C PHE A 386 3.89 0.90 -16.19
N TYR A 387 2.99 1.15 -17.14
CA TYR A 387 3.40 1.61 -18.47
C TYR A 387 3.99 3.03 -18.44
N VAL A 388 3.42 3.95 -17.67
CA VAL A 388 3.99 5.30 -17.50
C VAL A 388 5.33 5.24 -16.78
N PHE A 389 5.47 4.35 -15.78
CA PHE A 389 6.76 4.06 -15.17
C PHE A 389 7.80 3.64 -16.21
N THR A 390 7.47 2.68 -17.08
CA THR A 390 8.37 2.20 -18.14
C THR A 390 8.76 3.34 -19.09
N ILE A 391 7.82 4.16 -19.55
CA ILE A 391 8.10 5.31 -20.44
C ILE A 391 9.07 6.29 -19.78
N CYS A 392 8.83 6.64 -18.52
CA CYS A 392 9.71 7.54 -17.76
C CYS A 392 11.11 6.93 -17.57
N MET A 393 11.19 5.63 -17.27
CA MET A 393 12.48 4.94 -17.11
C MET A 393 13.25 4.77 -18.42
N CYS A 394 12.56 4.61 -19.57
CA CYS A 394 13.20 4.70 -20.88
C CYS A 394 13.83 6.09 -21.10
N GLY A 395 13.11 7.16 -20.75
CA GLY A 395 13.64 8.53 -20.77
C GLY A 395 14.87 8.70 -19.88
N ALA A 396 14.81 8.20 -18.64
CA ALA A 396 15.95 8.22 -17.71
C ALA A 396 17.15 7.44 -18.25
N LEU A 397 16.92 6.28 -18.88
CA LEU A 397 17.96 5.46 -19.50
C LEU A 397 18.61 6.19 -20.69
N MET A 398 17.82 6.85 -21.54
CA MET A 398 18.35 7.65 -22.65
C MET A 398 19.21 8.82 -22.15
N VAL A 399 18.77 9.51 -21.10
CA VAL A 399 19.53 10.62 -20.50
C VAL A 399 20.77 10.11 -19.76
N SER A 400 20.73 8.89 -19.19
CA SER A 400 21.86 8.29 -18.49
C SER A 400 23.07 8.02 -19.42
N CYS A 401 22.84 7.91 -20.73
CA CYS A 401 23.89 7.90 -21.75
C CYS A 401 24.65 9.23 -21.89
N CYS A 402 24.24 10.30 -21.22
CA CYS A 402 24.96 11.56 -21.20
C CYS A 402 25.29 12.03 -19.78
N TYR A 403 24.96 11.25 -18.75
CA TYR A 403 25.08 11.67 -17.36
C TYR A 403 26.55 11.92 -16.98
N PRO A 404 26.86 13.02 -16.26
CA PRO A 404 28.21 13.32 -15.81
C PRO A 404 28.64 12.30 -14.76
N VAL A 405 29.54 11.40 -15.13
CA VAL A 405 30.09 10.37 -14.25
C VAL A 405 31.61 10.56 -14.19
N PRO A 406 32.13 11.24 -13.15
CA PRO A 406 33.56 11.40 -12.99
C PRO A 406 34.23 10.05 -12.67
N PRO A 407 35.51 9.87 -13.02
CA PRO A 407 36.26 8.68 -12.62
C PRO A 407 36.31 8.57 -11.09
N PRO A 408 36.32 7.35 -10.52
CA PRO A 408 36.31 7.17 -9.07
C PRO A 408 37.54 7.83 -8.43
N THR A 409 37.34 8.50 -7.30
CA THR A 409 38.44 8.93 -6.43
C THR A 409 38.79 7.80 -5.48
N THR A 410 40.07 7.42 -5.43
CA THR A 410 40.58 6.38 -4.54
C THR A 410 40.67 6.92 -3.11
N GLY A 411 39.57 6.86 -2.37
CA GLY A 411 39.53 7.20 -0.94
C GLY A 411 38.89 6.09 -0.12
N HIS A 412 39.70 5.22 0.49
CA HIS A 412 39.21 4.17 1.39
C HIS A 412 38.54 4.77 2.63
N SER A 413 37.26 4.45 2.84
CA SER A 413 36.35 5.11 3.80
C SER A 413 35.76 4.16 4.87
N SER A 414 36.45 3.08 5.24
CA SER A 414 35.93 2.15 6.27
C SER A 414 36.06 2.72 7.69
N SER A 415 37.19 3.37 7.99
CA SER A 415 37.44 4.01 9.30
C SER A 415 36.46 5.16 9.59
N LYS A 416 35.97 5.84 8.55
CA LYS A 416 34.99 6.93 8.65
C LYS A 416 33.61 6.44 9.06
N ILE A 417 33.15 5.28 8.57
CA ILE A 417 31.82 4.75 8.93
C ILE A 417 31.78 4.34 10.41
N CYS A 418 32.82 3.69 10.92
CA CYS A 418 32.89 3.30 12.33
C CYS A 418 32.86 4.54 13.26
N LYS A 419 33.63 5.59 12.94
CA LYS A 419 33.58 6.87 13.65
C LYS A 419 32.20 7.54 13.56
N SER A 420 31.51 7.43 12.42
CA SER A 420 30.15 7.94 12.23
C SER A 420 29.12 7.20 13.08
N LEU A 421 29.23 5.87 13.17
CA LEU A 421 28.38 5.07 14.05
C LEU A 421 28.61 5.44 15.51
N SER A 422 29.87 5.61 15.91
CA SER A 422 30.19 6.03 17.27
C SER A 422 29.59 7.41 17.57
N LEU A 423 29.69 8.38 16.65
CA LEU A 423 29.06 9.69 16.83
C LEU A 423 27.52 9.60 16.91
N ALA A 424 26.90 8.75 16.08
CA ALA A 424 25.45 8.61 16.01
C ALA A 424 24.83 7.87 17.21
N PHE A 425 25.56 6.94 17.84
CA PHE A 425 25.02 6.07 18.89
C PHE A 425 25.69 6.21 20.25
N CYS A 426 26.94 6.69 20.32
CA CYS A 426 27.67 6.84 21.58
C CYS A 426 27.53 8.26 22.17
N ASP A 427 27.29 9.30 21.35
CA ASP A 427 26.91 10.61 21.89
C ASP A 427 25.44 10.58 22.32
N CYS A 428 25.15 11.04 23.55
CA CYS A 428 23.80 11.09 24.09
C CYS A 428 22.85 11.84 23.14
N ARG A 429 23.27 12.98 22.59
CA ARG A 429 22.40 13.76 21.69
C ARG A 429 22.22 13.07 20.33
N GLY A 430 23.29 12.48 19.79
CA GLY A 430 23.26 11.68 18.57
C GLY A 430 22.28 10.51 18.69
N PHE A 431 22.31 9.80 19.81
CA PHE A 431 21.43 8.68 20.09
C PHE A 431 19.94 9.06 20.01
N PHE A 432 19.53 10.17 20.64
CA PHE A 432 18.12 10.62 20.57
C PHE A 432 17.68 11.02 19.15
N PHE A 433 18.56 11.66 18.36
CA PHE A 433 18.26 11.93 16.95
C PHE A 433 18.17 10.65 16.12
N SER A 434 19.06 9.70 16.34
CA SER A 434 19.06 8.38 15.68
C SER A 434 17.77 7.60 15.97
N VAL A 435 17.33 7.55 17.24
CA VAL A 435 16.05 6.91 17.62
C VAL A 435 14.86 7.68 17.03
N THR A 436 14.90 9.00 17.01
CA THR A 436 13.85 9.82 16.37
C THR A 436 13.72 9.50 14.89
N LEU A 437 14.84 9.37 14.17
CA LEU A 437 14.83 8.98 12.76
C LEU A 437 14.35 7.54 12.55
N LEU A 438 14.70 6.61 13.44
CA LEU A 438 14.21 5.24 13.38
C LEU A 438 12.68 5.19 13.54
N LEU A 439 12.13 5.86 14.56
CA LEU A 439 10.69 5.89 14.83
C LEU A 439 9.91 6.61 13.73
N THR A 440 10.41 7.76 13.27
CA THR A 440 9.77 8.48 12.16
C THR A 440 9.87 7.72 10.85
N GLY A 441 10.93 6.93 10.62
CA GLY A 441 11.04 5.98 9.50
C GLY A 441 10.01 4.85 9.57
N MET A 442 9.75 4.31 10.76
CA MET A 442 8.69 3.30 10.96
C MET A 442 7.30 3.85 10.63
N VAL A 443 7.03 5.08 11.09
CA VAL A 443 5.77 5.77 10.80
C VAL A 443 5.66 6.12 9.31
N TYR A 444 6.76 6.56 8.70
CA TYR A 444 6.84 6.85 7.27
C TYR A 444 6.45 5.64 6.44
N ALA A 445 6.98 4.46 6.74
CA ALA A 445 6.59 3.22 6.09
C ALA A 445 5.09 2.92 6.22
N SER A 446 4.52 3.19 7.40
CA SER A 446 3.11 2.89 7.68
C SER A 446 2.17 3.66 6.76
N TYR A 447 2.31 4.98 6.69
CA TYR A 447 1.46 5.77 5.78
C TYR A 447 1.89 5.65 4.32
N HIS A 448 3.17 5.42 4.03
CA HIS A 448 3.61 5.19 2.64
C HIS A 448 3.00 3.92 2.04
N ASN A 449 2.86 2.86 2.84
CA ASN A 449 2.34 1.57 2.38
C ASN A 449 0.82 1.48 2.44
N PHE A 450 0.18 2.00 3.49
CA PHE A 450 -1.22 1.69 3.81
C PHE A 450 -2.17 2.88 3.74
N LEU A 451 -1.69 4.11 3.49
CA LEU A 451 -2.58 5.27 3.33
C LEU A 451 -3.54 5.09 2.15
N PHE A 452 -3.06 4.57 1.02
CA PHE A 452 -3.90 4.38 -0.17
C PHE A 452 -4.91 3.25 0.01
N TRP A 453 -4.56 2.23 0.78
CA TRP A 453 -5.52 1.19 1.18
C TRP A 453 -6.66 1.80 1.98
N ARG A 454 -6.34 2.68 2.93
CA ARG A 454 -7.34 3.45 3.69
C ARG A 454 -8.18 4.36 2.79
N ILE A 455 -7.58 5.07 1.83
CA ILE A 455 -8.34 5.92 0.89
C ILE A 455 -9.32 5.06 0.08
N GLN A 456 -8.90 3.87 -0.37
CA GLN A 456 -9.75 2.93 -1.07
C GLN A 456 -10.87 2.38 -0.18
N ASP A 457 -10.59 2.07 1.09
CA ASP A 457 -11.58 1.61 2.08
C ASP A 457 -12.65 2.67 2.35
N LEU A 458 -12.30 3.95 2.23
CA LEU A 458 -13.25 5.08 2.31
C LEU A 458 -14.02 5.32 1.00
N GLY A 459 -13.87 4.46 -0.01
CA GLY A 459 -14.48 4.62 -1.33
C GLY A 459 -13.82 5.69 -2.22
N GLY A 460 -12.57 6.07 -1.93
CA GLY A 460 -11.83 7.05 -2.69
C GLY A 460 -11.39 6.53 -4.06
N SER A 461 -11.66 7.32 -5.11
CA SER A 461 -11.15 7.05 -6.46
C SER A 461 -9.64 7.26 -6.55
N GLU A 462 -8.99 6.64 -7.53
CA GLU A 462 -7.56 6.81 -7.82
C GLU A 462 -7.16 8.28 -8.07
N LEU A 463 -8.07 9.12 -8.59
CA LEU A 463 -7.86 10.57 -8.70
C LEU A 463 -7.49 11.24 -7.38
N VAL A 464 -8.15 10.84 -6.29
CA VAL A 464 -7.90 11.39 -4.95
C VAL A 464 -6.49 11.01 -4.50
N MET A 465 -6.08 9.76 -4.77
CA MET A 465 -4.75 9.26 -4.43
C MET A 465 -3.65 10.02 -5.19
N GLY A 466 -3.81 10.24 -6.50
CA GLY A 466 -2.88 11.02 -7.31
C GLY A 466 -2.82 12.49 -6.88
N PHE A 467 -3.96 13.08 -6.52
CA PHE A 467 -4.03 14.43 -5.99
C PHE A 467 -3.32 14.56 -4.63
N CYS A 468 -3.49 13.59 -3.72
CA CYS A 468 -2.79 13.50 -2.44
C CYS A 468 -1.26 13.53 -2.60
N VAL A 469 -0.71 12.72 -3.52
CA VAL A 469 0.75 12.68 -3.78
C VAL A 469 1.25 14.01 -4.34
N SER A 470 0.45 14.64 -5.19
CA SER A 470 0.84 15.90 -5.81
C SER A 470 0.82 17.04 -4.80
N LEU A 471 -0.15 17.04 -3.87
CA LEU A 471 -0.22 18.05 -2.81
C LEU A 471 0.88 17.87 -1.75
N SER A 472 1.27 16.63 -1.45
CA SER A 472 2.40 16.37 -0.56
C SER A 472 3.71 16.89 -1.16
N ALA A 473 3.98 16.61 -2.44
CA ALA A 473 5.14 17.11 -3.17
C ALA A 473 5.12 18.64 -3.33
N PHE A 474 3.95 19.23 -3.55
CA PHE A 474 3.79 20.69 -3.55
C PHE A 474 4.15 21.30 -2.19
N GLY A 475 3.78 20.65 -1.08
CA GLY A 475 4.16 21.08 0.27
C GLY A 475 5.68 20.96 0.56
N GLU A 476 6.38 20.05 -0.11
CA GLU A 476 7.85 19.92 0.03
C GLU A 476 8.60 21.09 -0.61
N ILE A 477 8.14 21.62 -1.75
CA ILE A 477 8.85 22.65 -2.53
C ILE A 477 9.11 23.93 -1.70
N PRO A 478 8.13 24.56 -1.04
CA PRO A 478 8.38 25.69 -0.15
C PRO A 478 9.30 25.31 1.01
N MET A 479 9.16 24.11 1.55
CA MET A 479 9.97 23.68 2.69
C MET A 479 11.45 23.53 2.32
N LEU A 480 11.76 23.08 1.10
CA LEU A 480 13.13 23.02 0.59
C LEU A 480 13.82 24.40 0.57
N ILE A 481 13.04 25.47 0.36
CA ILE A 481 13.54 26.86 0.30
C ILE A 481 13.61 27.49 1.69
N PHE A 482 12.57 27.32 2.50
CA PHE A 482 12.41 28.05 3.76
C PHE A 482 12.95 27.30 5.00
N SER A 483 13.29 26.00 4.90
CA SER A 483 13.75 25.19 6.05
C SER A 483 14.91 25.84 6.81
N ASN A 484 15.89 26.39 6.10
CA ASN A 484 17.05 27.07 6.68
C ASN A 484 16.66 28.30 7.52
N LEU A 485 15.63 29.05 7.09
CA LEU A 485 15.13 30.21 7.83
C LEU A 485 14.39 29.77 9.10
N LEU A 486 13.59 28.70 9.00
CA LEU A 486 12.83 28.17 10.13
C LEU A 486 13.76 27.61 11.20
N VAL A 487 14.77 26.82 10.82
CA VAL A 487 15.76 26.25 11.75
C VAL A 487 16.56 27.38 12.42
N LYS A 488 16.95 28.44 11.69
CA LYS A 488 17.61 29.60 12.28
C LYS A 488 16.74 30.35 13.30
N ARG A 489 15.43 30.41 13.10
CA ARG A 489 14.50 31.11 14.01
C ARG A 489 14.08 30.28 15.22
N LEU A 490 13.73 29.01 15.02
CA LEU A 490 13.18 28.13 16.06
C LEU A 490 14.28 27.37 16.82
N GLY A 491 15.43 27.15 16.18
CA GLY A 491 16.48 26.25 16.65
C GLY A 491 16.20 24.79 16.30
N HIS A 492 17.27 23.99 16.21
CA HIS A 492 17.22 22.60 15.76
C HIS A 492 16.29 21.70 16.60
N SER A 493 16.42 21.71 17.93
CA SER A 493 15.65 20.80 18.80
C SER A 493 14.15 21.12 18.81
N TRP A 494 13.78 22.41 18.84
CA TRP A 494 12.38 22.83 18.76
C TRP A 494 11.77 22.55 17.40
N MET A 495 12.55 22.68 16.32
CA MET A 495 12.10 22.32 14.98
C MET A 495 11.73 20.83 14.91
N VAL A 496 12.57 19.94 15.47
CA VAL A 496 12.25 18.50 15.52
C VAL A 496 11.00 18.22 16.35
N SER A 497 10.86 18.83 17.54
CA SER A 497 9.64 18.67 18.35
C SER A 497 8.38 19.15 17.61
N LEU A 498 8.46 20.26 16.88
CA LEU A 498 7.36 20.78 16.05
C LEU A 498 7.01 19.81 14.92
N CYS A 499 8.00 19.24 14.22
CA CYS A 499 7.78 18.24 13.18
C CYS A 499 7.08 16.99 13.74
N LEU A 500 7.51 16.51 14.93
CA LEU A 500 6.87 15.37 15.60
C LEU A 500 5.44 15.66 16.04
N LEU A 501 5.16 16.88 16.52
CA LEU A 501 3.80 17.29 16.86
C LEU A 501 2.89 17.31 15.63
N ILE A 502 3.33 17.93 14.53
CA ILE A 502 2.58 17.97 13.27
C ILE A 502 2.37 16.55 12.74
N LEU A 503 3.37 15.67 12.87
CA LEU A 503 3.25 14.26 12.49
C LEU A 503 2.21 13.52 13.34
N ALA A 504 2.18 13.71 14.66
CA ALA A 504 1.16 13.11 15.52
C ALA A 504 -0.25 13.56 15.14
N VAL A 505 -0.45 14.86 14.89
CA VAL A 505 -1.72 15.45 14.44
C VAL A 505 -2.11 14.92 13.07
N ARG A 506 -1.16 14.81 12.13
CA ARG A 506 -1.38 14.26 10.80
C ARG A 506 -1.90 12.81 10.86
N LEU A 507 -1.27 11.96 11.65
CA LEU A 507 -1.70 10.56 11.84
C LEU A 507 -3.08 10.48 12.49
N LEU A 508 -3.36 11.33 13.48
CA LEU A 508 -4.67 11.44 14.10
C LEU A 508 -5.74 11.88 13.08
N GLY A 509 -5.35 12.81 12.19
CA GLY A 509 -6.16 13.25 11.06
C GLY A 509 -6.55 12.08 10.17
N TYR A 510 -5.61 11.22 9.77
CA TYR A 510 -5.96 10.03 9.00
C TYR A 510 -6.99 9.19 9.71
N ALA A 511 -6.78 8.87 10.99
CA ALA A 511 -7.65 8.00 11.77
C ALA A 511 -9.11 8.51 11.90
N PHE A 512 -9.33 9.83 12.00
CA PHE A 512 -10.67 10.41 12.17
C PHE A 512 -11.37 10.77 10.86
N ILE A 513 -10.65 10.94 9.76
CA ILE A 513 -11.26 11.37 8.49
C ILE A 513 -12.18 10.26 7.93
N PRO A 514 -13.48 10.54 7.75
CA PRO A 514 -14.44 9.57 7.21
C PRO A 514 -14.62 9.69 5.69
N VAL A 515 -14.03 10.71 5.05
CA VAL A 515 -14.21 11.00 3.62
C VAL A 515 -12.85 11.06 2.92
N ALA A 516 -12.70 10.32 1.81
CA ALA A 516 -11.44 10.23 1.07
C ALA A 516 -10.82 11.60 0.69
N TRP A 517 -11.62 12.56 0.21
CA TRP A 517 -11.14 13.88 -0.20
C TRP A 517 -10.55 14.72 0.94
N ALA A 518 -10.97 14.48 2.19
CA ALA A 518 -10.45 15.21 3.34
C ALA A 518 -9.01 14.80 3.71
N VAL A 519 -8.50 13.69 3.16
CA VAL A 519 -7.10 13.27 3.31
C VAL A 519 -6.16 14.20 2.55
N ALA A 520 -6.59 14.75 1.41
CA ALA A 520 -5.77 15.62 0.58
C ALA A 520 -5.18 16.83 1.32
N PRO A 521 -5.95 17.71 1.99
CA PRO A 521 -5.36 18.86 2.70
C PRO A 521 -4.40 18.46 3.84
N VAL A 522 -4.59 17.28 4.45
CA VAL A 522 -3.67 16.75 5.46
C VAL A 522 -2.30 16.41 4.84
N GLU A 523 -2.26 15.97 3.58
CA GLU A 523 -1.01 15.70 2.86
C GLU A 523 -0.12 16.93 2.68
N LEU A 524 -0.69 18.15 2.63
CA LEU A 524 0.11 19.37 2.52
C LEU A 524 1.10 19.53 3.70
N THR A 525 0.78 18.96 4.86
CA THR A 525 1.66 18.95 6.04
C THR A 525 2.90 18.05 5.85
N HIS A 526 2.98 17.28 4.77
CA HIS A 526 4.09 16.37 4.51
C HIS A 526 5.45 17.04 4.49
N GLY A 527 5.56 18.19 3.82
CA GLY A 527 6.80 18.96 3.81
C GLY A 527 7.33 19.28 5.22
N PHE A 528 6.44 19.60 6.16
CA PHE A 528 6.83 19.82 7.57
C PHE A 528 7.29 18.52 8.24
N THR A 529 6.51 17.45 8.10
CA THR A 529 6.80 16.19 8.80
C THR A 529 8.06 15.48 8.29
N HIS A 530 8.37 15.61 7.00
CA HIS A 530 9.43 14.87 6.33
C HIS A 530 10.62 15.78 5.99
N THR A 531 10.46 16.71 5.05
CA THR A 531 11.54 17.58 4.56
C THR A 531 12.15 18.40 5.69
N ALA A 532 11.31 19.06 6.50
CA ALA A 532 11.78 19.95 7.55
C ALA A 532 12.49 19.20 8.70
N LEU A 533 12.02 17.99 9.03
CA LEU A 533 12.68 17.09 9.98
C LEU A 533 14.09 16.73 9.51
N TRP A 534 14.22 16.30 8.25
CA TRP A 534 15.52 15.96 7.65
C TRP A 534 16.50 17.12 7.67
N PHE A 535 16.05 18.33 7.32
CA PHE A 535 16.89 19.53 7.44
C PHE A 535 17.29 19.82 8.88
N ALA A 536 16.36 19.74 9.85
CA ALA A 536 16.65 20.03 11.25
C ALA A 536 17.68 19.07 11.86
N VAL A 537 17.64 17.79 11.48
CA VAL A 537 18.62 16.80 11.92
C VAL A 537 19.96 17.05 11.24
N LEU A 538 20.01 17.18 9.90
CA LEU A 538 21.28 17.29 9.16
C LEU A 538 21.99 18.64 9.32
N SER A 539 21.31 19.68 9.77
CA SER A 539 21.92 20.99 10.03
C SER A 539 22.50 21.13 11.45
N HIS A 540 22.34 20.11 12.30
CA HIS A 540 22.77 20.19 13.69
C HIS A 540 24.29 20.33 13.84
N GLU A 541 24.73 21.16 14.79
CA GLU A 541 26.14 21.53 14.96
C GLU A 541 27.03 20.33 15.31
N ASP A 542 26.56 19.40 16.14
CA ASP A 542 27.30 18.17 16.50
C ASP A 542 27.55 17.24 15.29
N PHE A 543 26.76 17.37 14.23
CA PHE A 543 26.91 16.58 13.00
C PHE A 543 27.76 17.32 11.95
N ASN A 544 27.68 18.65 11.92
CA ASN A 544 28.46 19.50 11.02
C ASN A 544 29.91 19.72 11.48
N SER A 545 30.23 19.55 12.77
CA SER A 545 31.60 19.74 13.30
C SER A 545 32.61 18.73 12.77
N ALA A 546 32.15 17.59 12.25
CA ALA A 546 33.00 16.56 11.65
C ALA A 546 32.95 16.66 10.12
N GLY A 547 33.47 17.76 9.53
CA GLY A 547 33.41 18.02 8.09
C GLY A 547 33.95 16.88 7.20
N SER A 548 34.88 16.05 7.71
CA SER A 548 35.40 14.86 7.01
C SER A 548 34.48 13.61 7.10
N LEU A 549 33.47 13.65 7.97
CA LEU A 549 32.56 12.56 8.35
C LEU A 549 31.13 12.76 7.84
N ASP A 550 30.74 13.98 7.47
CA ASP A 550 29.35 14.39 7.13
C ASP A 550 28.65 13.40 6.17
N ARG A 551 29.30 12.98 5.07
CA ARG A 551 28.74 12.01 4.11
C ARG A 551 28.51 10.62 4.71
N SER A 552 29.44 10.14 5.55
CA SER A 552 29.33 8.83 6.20
C SER A 552 28.22 8.85 7.25
N LEU A 553 28.12 9.93 8.03
CA LEU A 553 27.05 10.14 9.00
C LEU A 553 25.68 10.23 8.34
N ARG A 554 25.51 11.04 7.28
CA ARG A 554 24.27 11.09 6.48
C ARG A 554 23.85 9.71 5.99
N THR A 555 24.80 8.91 5.54
CA THR A 555 24.53 7.53 5.10
C THR A 555 24.01 6.65 6.25
N VAL A 556 24.60 6.74 7.45
CA VAL A 556 24.13 6.02 8.64
C VAL A 556 22.72 6.46 9.03
N LEU A 557 22.46 7.77 9.11
CA LEU A 557 21.14 8.31 9.47
C LEU A 557 20.06 7.93 8.43
N SER A 558 20.37 7.99 7.13
CA SER A 558 19.48 7.52 6.06
C SER A 558 19.21 6.02 6.10
N SER A 559 20.21 5.23 6.49
CA SER A 559 20.06 3.78 6.67
C SER A 559 19.11 3.45 7.83
N LEU A 560 19.10 4.26 8.89
CA LEU A 560 18.15 4.10 9.99
C LEU A 560 16.72 4.45 9.59
N TYR A 561 16.53 5.55 8.87
CA TYR A 561 15.20 6.02 8.47
C TYR A 561 14.60 5.20 7.31
N PHE A 562 15.27 5.17 6.15
CA PHE A 562 14.76 4.54 4.91
C PHE A 562 15.10 3.04 4.80
N GLY A 563 16.03 2.55 5.62
CA GLY A 563 16.38 1.14 5.69
C GLY A 563 15.65 0.44 6.84
N ILE A 564 16.28 0.39 8.01
CA ILE A 564 15.82 -0.42 9.15
C ILE A 564 14.45 0.04 9.65
N GLY A 565 14.29 1.35 9.92
CA GLY A 565 13.04 1.92 10.40
C GLY A 565 11.90 1.66 9.43
N PHE A 566 12.13 1.89 8.14
CA PHE A 566 11.14 1.63 7.09
C PHE A 566 10.75 0.16 7.00
N ALA A 567 11.72 -0.76 7.03
CA ALA A 567 11.46 -2.19 6.95
C ALA A 567 10.66 -2.69 8.15
N VAL A 568 11.11 -2.34 9.37
CA VAL A 568 10.42 -2.69 10.61
C VAL A 568 9.00 -2.11 10.62
N GLY A 569 8.86 -0.82 10.27
CA GLY A 569 7.57 -0.17 10.15
C GLY A 569 6.63 -0.87 9.18
N SER A 570 7.13 -1.33 8.03
CA SER A 570 6.34 -2.04 7.02
C SER A 570 5.76 -3.37 7.53
N ILE A 571 6.56 -4.14 8.28
CA ILE A 571 6.12 -5.42 8.88
C ILE A 571 5.07 -5.16 9.97
N PHE A 572 5.38 -4.27 10.92
CA PHE A 572 4.48 -3.98 12.04
C PHE A 572 3.17 -3.34 11.60
N SER A 573 3.23 -2.37 10.67
CA SER A 573 2.01 -1.75 10.15
C SER A 573 1.18 -2.71 9.32
N GLY A 574 1.79 -3.59 8.52
CA GLY A 574 1.06 -4.65 7.80
C GLY A 574 0.37 -5.64 8.73
N PHE A 575 1.03 -6.04 9.81
CA PHE A 575 0.43 -6.90 10.84
C PHE A 575 -0.75 -6.24 11.56
N ILE A 576 -0.57 -5.00 12.03
CA ILE A 576 -1.62 -4.26 12.74
C ILE A 576 -2.81 -3.99 11.81
N TYR A 577 -2.55 -3.61 10.55
CA TYR A 577 -3.60 -3.41 9.55
C TYR A 577 -4.39 -4.70 9.29
N TYR A 578 -3.72 -5.85 9.24
CA TYR A 578 -4.36 -7.15 9.02
C TYR A 578 -5.28 -7.58 10.17
N VAL A 579 -4.84 -7.40 11.43
CA VAL A 579 -5.59 -7.89 12.60
C VAL A 579 -6.63 -6.88 13.08
N TYR A 580 -6.28 -5.61 13.14
CA TYR A 580 -7.10 -4.58 13.79
C TYR A 580 -7.73 -3.60 12.80
N GLY A 581 -7.20 -3.47 11.58
CA GLY A 581 -7.66 -2.52 10.59
C GLY A 581 -6.87 -1.20 10.59
N SER A 582 -7.33 -0.25 9.77
CA SER A 582 -6.58 0.97 9.48
C SER A 582 -6.68 2.05 10.56
N ASN A 583 -7.78 2.14 11.31
CA ASN A 583 -7.99 3.21 12.32
C ASN A 583 -7.03 3.03 13.50
N GLU A 584 -6.96 1.81 14.01
CA GLU A 584 -6.18 1.36 15.14
C GLU A 584 -4.68 1.52 14.85
N LEU A 585 -4.27 1.24 13.61
CA LEU A 585 -2.92 1.51 13.13
C LEU A 585 -2.55 3.00 13.30
N PHE A 586 -3.36 3.91 12.78
CA PHE A 586 -3.04 5.34 12.82
C PHE A 586 -3.19 5.95 14.23
N TRP A 587 -4.14 5.51 15.04
CA TRP A 587 -4.23 5.89 16.46
C TRP A 587 -3.00 5.44 17.25
N GLY A 588 -2.60 4.17 17.11
CA GLY A 588 -1.43 3.63 17.80
C GLY A 588 -0.15 4.39 17.44
N LEU A 589 0.08 4.64 16.15
CA LEU A 589 1.25 5.39 15.68
C LEU A 589 1.25 6.85 16.16
N SER A 590 0.08 7.50 16.18
CA SER A 590 -0.05 8.86 16.70
C SER A 590 0.32 8.93 18.19
N ALA A 591 -0.17 7.97 19.00
CA ALA A 591 0.17 7.88 20.42
C ALA A 591 1.67 7.66 20.65
N VAL A 592 2.29 6.73 19.90
CA VAL A 592 3.74 6.46 20.00
C VAL A 592 4.57 7.70 19.68
N ILE A 593 4.26 8.42 18.60
CA ILE A 593 4.98 9.64 18.23
C ILE A 593 4.71 10.78 19.20
N GLY A 594 3.48 10.92 19.71
CA GLY A 594 3.12 11.91 20.72
C GLY A 594 3.91 11.73 22.02
N ILE A 595 4.02 10.48 22.51
CA ILE A 595 4.81 10.14 23.69
C ILE A 595 6.30 10.40 23.43
N TRP A 596 6.81 9.98 22.26
CA TRP A 596 8.21 10.22 21.89
C TRP A 596 8.54 11.71 21.80
N MET A 597 7.62 12.54 21.28
CA MET A 597 7.78 13.99 21.20
C MET A 597 7.94 14.62 22.59
N ILE A 598 7.12 14.20 23.56
CA ILE A 598 7.22 14.66 24.95
C ILE A 598 8.57 14.24 25.54
N LEU A 599 8.95 12.97 25.40
CA LEU A 599 10.21 12.44 25.89
C LEU A 599 11.42 13.17 25.28
N PHE A 600 11.44 13.32 23.95
CA PHE A 600 12.48 14.05 23.23
C PHE A 600 12.60 15.49 23.73
N SER A 601 11.48 16.20 23.88
CA SER A 601 11.47 17.59 24.34
C SER A 601 11.94 17.75 25.78
N LEU A 602 11.61 16.81 26.68
CA LEU A 602 12.08 16.80 28.06
C LEU A 602 13.59 16.56 28.14
N VAL A 603 14.09 15.55 27.43
CA VAL A 603 15.51 15.19 27.43
C VAL A 603 16.37 16.31 26.84
N GLN A 604 15.92 16.95 25.75
CA GLN A 604 16.64 18.06 25.13
C GLN A 604 16.78 19.28 26.06
N ARG A 605 15.86 19.47 27.02
CA ARG A 605 15.98 20.51 28.05
C ARG A 605 17.00 20.15 29.14
N CYS A 606 17.16 18.86 29.43
CA CYS A 606 18.10 18.37 30.44
C CYS A 606 19.54 18.23 29.93
N LEU A 607 19.74 18.13 28.61
CA LEU A 607 21.07 18.02 28.02
C LEU A 607 21.84 19.35 28.13
N PRO A 608 23.07 19.36 28.69
CA PRO A 608 23.87 20.57 28.77
C PRO A 608 24.13 21.13 27.38
N LYS A 609 23.99 22.45 27.23
CA LYS A 609 24.44 23.14 26.02
C LYS A 609 25.96 23.06 26.01
N LYS A 610 26.55 22.34 25.05
CA LYS A 610 28.00 22.42 24.79
C LYS A 610 28.31 23.90 24.54
N GLU A 611 29.19 24.46 25.35
CA GLU A 611 29.59 25.85 25.23
C GLU A 611 30.30 26.02 23.89
N LYS A 612 29.84 26.94 23.04
CA LYS A 612 30.53 27.23 21.77
C LYS A 612 31.94 27.70 22.12
N ILE A 613 32.94 26.88 21.84
CA ILE A 613 34.33 27.32 21.81
C ILE A 613 34.39 28.39 20.74
N ARG A 614 34.29 29.65 21.19
CA ARG A 614 34.33 30.79 20.31
C ARG A 614 35.79 30.90 19.91
N TYR A 615 36.16 30.37 18.75
CA TYR A 615 37.53 30.42 18.21
C TYR A 615 38.10 31.85 18.24
N ILE A 616 37.25 32.87 18.06
CA ILE A 616 37.60 34.29 18.19
C ILE A 616 38.09 34.66 19.61
N LYS A 617 37.66 33.95 20.65
CA LYS A 617 38.09 34.14 22.05
C LYS A 617 39.43 33.45 22.32
N LEU A 618 39.78 32.40 21.58
CA LEU A 618 41.10 31.79 21.57
C LEU A 618 42.10 32.65 20.77
N LEU A 619 41.68 33.15 19.60
CA LEU A 619 42.47 34.06 18.77
C LEU A 619 42.67 35.46 19.41
N ARG A 620 41.69 35.97 20.17
CA ARG A 620 41.87 37.23 20.92
C ARG A 620 42.74 37.08 22.16
N ASN A 621 42.88 35.87 22.70
CA ASN A 621 43.81 35.60 23.80
C ASN A 621 45.24 35.41 23.28
N SER A 622 45.44 34.90 22.05
CA SER A 622 46.77 34.89 21.42
C SER A 622 47.24 36.29 21.03
N ASP A 623 46.32 37.17 20.61
CA ASP A 623 46.69 38.55 20.25
C ASP A 623 46.86 39.49 21.47
N SER A 624 46.45 39.07 22.67
CA SER A 624 46.51 39.92 23.88
C SER A 624 47.69 39.66 24.81
N ASP A 625 48.38 38.54 24.66
CA ASP A 625 49.57 38.21 25.43
C ASP A 625 50.82 38.43 24.57
N ASN A 626 51.18 39.70 24.40
CA ASN A 626 52.55 40.08 24.05
C ASN A 626 53.46 39.75 25.24
N SER A 627 53.89 38.50 25.35
CA SER A 627 55.11 38.11 26.05
C SER A 627 55.74 36.99 25.23
N ASP A 628 56.85 37.34 24.60
CA ASP A 628 57.68 36.48 23.76
C ASP A 628 58.02 35.13 24.42
N GLU A 629 58.19 34.11 23.58
CA GLU A 629 58.67 32.73 23.81
C GLU A 629 57.54 31.66 23.92
N ASP A 630 57.40 30.86 22.85
CA ASP A 630 56.73 29.53 22.73
C ASP A 630 55.65 29.36 21.63
N ASP A 631 55.70 30.14 20.53
CA ASP A 631 54.71 30.08 19.44
C ASP A 631 54.91 28.98 18.36
N ASP A 632 55.84 28.03 18.54
CA ASP A 632 56.09 26.98 17.53
C ASP A 632 55.30 25.67 17.77
N ASP A 633 54.64 25.48 18.92
CA ASP A 633 54.04 24.19 19.29
C ASP A 633 52.60 23.98 18.77
N TRP A 634 51.86 25.06 18.49
CA TRP A 634 50.45 24.95 18.13
C TRP A 634 50.24 24.44 16.69
N LEU A 635 51.14 24.80 15.76
CA LEU A 635 51.10 24.34 14.38
C LEU A 635 51.43 22.84 14.30
N GLU A 636 52.32 22.38 15.18
CA GLU A 636 52.71 20.97 15.29
C GLU A 636 51.59 20.11 15.91
N MET A 637 50.85 20.65 16.89
CA MET A 637 49.64 20.00 17.42
C MET A 637 48.50 19.94 16.38
N ALA A 638 48.28 21.01 15.61
CA ALA A 638 47.25 21.04 14.57
C ALA A 638 47.55 20.07 13.40
N LEU A 639 48.84 19.84 13.09
CA LEU A 639 49.26 18.88 12.07
C LEU A 639 49.26 17.43 12.59
N LYS A 640 49.42 17.20 13.90
CA LYS A 640 49.29 15.88 14.52
C LYS A 640 47.84 15.40 14.64
N GLU A 641 46.85 16.31 14.62
CA GLU A 641 45.43 15.98 14.74
C GLU A 641 44.66 15.86 13.41
N HIS A 642 45.31 15.96 12.25
CA HIS A 642 44.65 15.90 10.94
C HIS A 642 44.71 14.55 10.21
#